data_AF-A0A9P4JSY4-F1
#
_entry.id   AF-A0A9P4JSY4-F1
#
_cell.length_a   1.000
_cell.length_b   1.000
_cell.length_c   1.000
_cell.angle_alpha   90.00
_cell.angle_beta   90.00
_cell.angle_gamma   90.00
#
_symmetry.space_group_name_H-M   'P 1'
#
loop_
_entity.id
_entity.type
_entity.pdbx_description
1 polymer ?
#
loop_
_entity_poly.entity_id
_entity_poly.type
_entity_poly.pdbx_seq_one_letter_code
_entity_poly.pdbx_strand_id
1 'polypeptide(L)'
;MDINTIINTLPDNGWSERCLERLPFKEDLNFTKGLLHLVDAEGRPLKAFTKETWGVTIADCYKYCNSQDVPYVFNFQTFASAFANYLLPWLTLTAQLPYETSGPWDNFLSLCLSVGSPALITYSLTLTILNRYSLQSRWQTLHQAAGSRGVQAKYNDFSKRVCEIQFLLQEAQQVPLRASQERGWLSSLIVGPKNQEWWGNLKKRLMRTRRGVTFSLVAQLLAAGLAWLFTVASAFLDSRGDRTVANQLSSGTLWLWLIPVICGWVTVGTQNAHDSIEDALRADIAYRSKEPPIADGSSLTEKTQQKGIRVRPALAVQPHRHQTSEAAFEVPSEDNLDLPRWLGADIMGDEQRVGPIFNYARVFTWWQLAQTIQSALIKTVNNIEKGYMCKPSQGHTNTVSPQWNSDGKPEENLSGDSYTTAQYCGLDINRGEILAYPKWHQITADVWKRIVVASIISLVMQWGTIGPGILIAYNTPTKGIGCISASYLVYGGLATLVWVLLTMSMIFSHAVMLRYQKEHRDAPSTDFRSRPTTSLTQAYERNTSHSVLCAFAVVTRLVGKTIAVLNALWLLTTSLLDYTGVYDRCYCRGNETSLGMAKGWVVLFKSEDDLSQYATSSWAGGVAISIMFCVAIYFFFWLGSRRSPKGE
;
A
#
# COMPACT_ATOMS: atom_id res chain seq x y z
N MET A 1 47.34 -34.42 2.98
CA MET A 1 46.80 -33.41 3.92
C MET A 1 46.31 -34.19 5.12
N ASP A 2 46.67 -33.78 6.35
CA ASP A 2 46.25 -34.50 7.56
C ASP A 2 44.90 -33.94 8.03
N ILE A 3 43.92 -34.82 8.21
CA ILE A 3 42.56 -34.47 8.66
C ILE A 3 42.56 -33.92 10.08
N ASN A 4 43.48 -34.37 10.93
CA ASN A 4 43.58 -33.86 12.29
C ASN A 4 43.94 -32.37 12.32
N THR A 5 44.70 -31.90 11.31
CA THR A 5 44.99 -30.48 11.16
C THR A 5 43.74 -29.67 10.78
N ILE A 6 42.80 -30.27 10.03
CA ILE A 6 41.54 -29.61 9.64
C ILE A 6 40.56 -29.59 10.82
N ILE A 7 40.44 -30.68 11.58
CA ILE A 7 39.58 -30.77 12.76
C ILE A 7 39.93 -29.66 13.76
N ASN A 8 41.22 -29.45 14.01
CA ASN A 8 41.71 -28.40 14.92
C ASN A 8 41.45 -26.96 14.42
N THR A 9 40.99 -26.78 13.17
CA THR A 9 40.63 -25.47 12.60
C THR A 9 39.12 -25.23 12.55
N LEU A 10 38.31 -26.21 12.97
CA LEU A 10 36.85 -26.08 12.97
C LEU A 10 36.34 -25.52 14.31
N PRO A 11 35.15 -24.90 14.33
CA PRO A 11 34.58 -24.37 15.55
C PRO A 11 34.23 -25.49 16.54
N ASP A 12 34.72 -25.35 17.77
CA ASP A 12 34.46 -26.29 18.87
C ASP A 12 32.95 -26.52 19.08
N ASN A 13 32.54 -27.79 19.17
CA ASN A 13 31.18 -28.31 19.28
C ASN A 13 30.24 -27.95 18.11
N GLY A 14 30.78 -27.53 16.97
CA GLY A 14 30.02 -27.27 15.75
C GLY A 14 29.35 -28.52 15.16
N TRP A 15 28.30 -28.35 14.36
CA TRP A 15 27.68 -29.48 13.65
C TRP A 15 28.68 -30.21 12.74
N SER A 16 29.56 -29.48 12.06
CA SER A 16 30.56 -30.05 11.15
C SER A 16 31.59 -30.91 11.90
N GLU A 17 32.08 -30.45 13.05
CA GLU A 17 32.99 -31.23 13.90
C GLU A 17 32.32 -32.51 14.40
N ARG A 18 31.11 -32.42 14.97
CA ARG A 18 30.35 -33.59 15.43
C ARG A 18 30.02 -34.57 14.30
N CYS A 19 29.83 -34.08 13.08
CA CYS A 19 29.66 -34.94 11.91
C CYS A 19 30.97 -35.63 11.52
N LEU A 20 32.10 -34.91 11.53
CA LEU A 20 33.43 -35.50 11.27
C LEU A 20 33.75 -36.62 12.27
N GLU A 21 33.43 -36.47 13.56
CA GLU A 21 33.63 -37.53 14.56
C GLU A 21 32.92 -38.85 14.23
N ARG A 22 31.84 -38.80 13.42
CA ARG A 22 31.03 -39.97 13.04
C ARG A 22 31.43 -40.59 11.71
N LEU A 23 32.28 -39.92 10.93
CA LEU A 23 32.74 -40.46 9.65
C LEU A 23 33.69 -41.66 9.85
N PRO A 24 33.72 -42.62 8.91
CA PRO A 24 34.50 -43.86 9.03
C PRO A 24 36.01 -43.67 8.78
N PHE A 25 36.61 -42.62 9.36
CA PHE A 25 38.03 -42.28 9.16
C PHE A 25 39.00 -43.36 9.64
N LYS A 26 38.61 -44.12 10.67
CA LYS A 26 39.41 -45.24 11.18
C LYS A 26 39.45 -46.43 10.23
N GLU A 27 38.46 -46.54 9.32
CA GLU A 27 38.31 -47.66 8.39
C GLU A 27 38.91 -47.36 7.00
N ASP A 28 39.01 -46.09 6.61
CA ASP A 28 39.55 -45.65 5.31
C ASP A 28 40.38 -44.35 5.42
N LEU A 29 41.57 -44.46 6.01
CA LEU A 29 42.50 -43.33 6.23
C LEU A 29 42.89 -42.55 4.97
N ASN A 30 42.81 -43.16 3.77
CA ASN A 30 43.21 -42.55 2.49
C ASN A 30 42.03 -42.30 1.54
N PHE A 31 40.79 -42.58 1.95
CA PHE A 31 39.57 -42.46 1.12
C PHE A 31 39.61 -43.24 -0.19
N THR A 32 40.35 -44.35 -0.23
CA THR A 32 40.54 -45.16 -1.45
C THR A 32 39.59 -46.35 -1.54
N LYS A 33 38.88 -46.69 -0.45
CA LYS A 33 37.95 -47.82 -0.40
C LYS A 33 36.53 -47.45 -0.90
N GLY A 34 36.31 -46.18 -1.24
CA GLY A 34 35.01 -45.70 -1.74
C GLY A 34 33.91 -45.67 -0.68
N LEU A 35 34.28 -45.66 0.61
CA LEU A 35 33.33 -45.60 1.73
C LEU A 35 32.70 -44.21 1.93
N LEU A 36 33.29 -43.20 1.31
CA LEU A 36 32.90 -41.80 1.35
C LEU A 36 33.06 -41.17 -0.05
N HIS A 37 32.04 -40.48 -0.54
CA HIS A 37 32.06 -39.79 -1.82
C HIS A 37 32.41 -38.32 -1.61
N LEU A 38 33.65 -37.97 -1.97
CA LEU A 38 34.22 -36.64 -1.80
C LEU A 38 33.81 -35.71 -2.94
N VAL A 39 33.66 -34.41 -2.63
CA VAL A 39 33.32 -33.39 -3.63
C VAL A 39 34.18 -32.13 -3.54
N ASP A 40 34.30 -31.41 -4.66
CA ASP A 40 34.92 -30.08 -4.76
C ASP A 40 33.97 -28.93 -4.39
N ALA A 41 34.43 -27.68 -4.56
CA ALA A 41 33.68 -26.44 -4.24
C ALA A 41 32.36 -26.30 -5.02
N GLU A 42 32.25 -26.95 -6.17
CA GLU A 42 31.08 -26.94 -7.04
C GLU A 42 30.20 -28.19 -6.87
N GLY A 43 30.57 -29.10 -5.95
CA GLY A 43 29.87 -30.36 -5.73
C GLY A 43 30.21 -31.45 -6.74
N ARG A 44 31.32 -31.33 -7.47
CA ARG A 44 31.76 -32.35 -8.44
C ARG A 44 32.54 -33.45 -7.73
N PRO A 45 32.38 -34.72 -8.13
CA PRO A 45 32.99 -35.84 -7.43
C PRO A 45 34.51 -35.84 -7.58
N LEU A 46 35.21 -36.09 -6.47
CA LEU A 46 36.65 -36.26 -6.40
C LEU A 46 37.00 -37.73 -6.11
N LYS A 47 38.06 -38.23 -6.74
CA LYS A 47 38.54 -39.61 -6.55
C LYS A 47 39.47 -39.79 -5.35
N ALA A 48 40.00 -38.70 -4.81
CA ALA A 48 40.96 -38.72 -3.72
C ALA A 48 40.82 -37.45 -2.87
N PHE A 49 41.27 -37.54 -1.62
CA PHE A 49 41.28 -36.42 -0.70
C PHE A 49 42.44 -35.46 -1.03
N THR A 50 42.12 -34.25 -1.46
CA THR A 50 43.08 -33.22 -1.91
C THR A 50 42.77 -31.86 -1.28
N LYS A 51 43.60 -30.85 -1.61
CA LYS A 51 43.32 -29.44 -1.24
C LYS A 51 42.01 -28.89 -1.81
N GLU A 52 41.52 -29.52 -2.87
CA GLU A 52 40.28 -29.15 -3.55
C GLU A 52 39.05 -29.82 -2.94
N THR A 53 39.22 -30.72 -1.96
CA THR A 53 38.09 -31.37 -1.29
C THR A 53 37.41 -30.40 -0.34
N TRP A 54 36.11 -30.17 -0.56
CA TRP A 54 35.28 -29.29 0.27
C TRP A 54 34.36 -30.07 1.20
N GLY A 55 33.88 -31.22 0.76
CA GLY A 55 32.78 -31.88 1.43
C GLY A 55 32.52 -33.30 0.99
N VAL A 56 31.36 -33.81 1.40
CA VAL A 56 30.85 -35.14 1.09
C VAL A 56 29.45 -35.06 0.49
N THR A 57 29.03 -36.10 -0.23
CA THR A 57 27.66 -36.19 -0.75
C THR A 57 26.63 -36.24 0.38
N ILE A 58 25.42 -35.78 0.10
CA ILE A 58 24.32 -35.79 1.08
C ILE A 58 23.90 -37.22 1.46
N ALA A 59 24.06 -38.20 0.56
CA ALA A 59 23.81 -39.61 0.87
C ALA A 59 24.72 -40.12 1.99
N ASP A 60 26.02 -39.76 1.92
CA ASP A 60 26.97 -40.08 2.99
C ASP A 60 26.67 -39.28 4.26
N CYS A 61 26.21 -38.04 4.14
CA CYS A 61 25.75 -37.25 5.29
C CYS A 61 24.59 -37.94 6.02
N TYR A 62 23.58 -38.45 5.32
CA TYR A 62 22.49 -39.20 5.95
C TYR A 62 22.95 -40.53 6.53
N LYS A 63 23.97 -41.16 5.94
CA LYS A 63 24.47 -42.44 6.43
C LYS A 63 25.20 -42.30 7.77
N TYR A 64 26.00 -41.25 7.95
CA TYR A 64 26.89 -41.12 9.10
C TYR A 64 26.54 -39.96 10.05
N CYS A 65 25.84 -38.93 9.57
CA CYS A 65 25.53 -37.69 10.29
C CYS A 65 24.02 -37.39 10.32
N ASN A 66 23.19 -38.42 10.35
CA ASN A 66 21.74 -38.25 10.48
C ASN A 66 21.35 -37.61 11.83
N SER A 67 20.08 -37.26 11.98
CA SER A 67 19.58 -36.61 13.19
C SER A 67 19.61 -37.46 14.47
N GLN A 68 19.82 -38.79 14.35
CA GLN A 68 20.00 -39.66 15.52
C GLN A 68 21.45 -39.61 16.00
N ASP A 69 22.41 -39.64 15.08
CA ASP A 69 23.84 -39.63 15.39
C ASP A 69 24.37 -38.22 15.73
N VAL A 70 23.87 -37.21 15.00
CA VAL A 70 24.24 -35.80 15.17
C VAL A 70 22.96 -34.95 15.30
N PRO A 71 22.31 -34.96 16.49
CA PRO A 71 21.13 -34.13 16.71
C PRO A 71 21.50 -32.64 16.71
N TYR A 72 20.59 -31.80 16.22
CA TYR A 72 20.71 -30.36 16.39
C TYR A 72 20.56 -30.00 17.88
N VAL A 73 21.27 -28.98 18.33
CA VAL A 73 21.29 -28.55 19.73
C VAL A 73 20.75 -27.13 19.79
N PHE A 74 19.67 -26.94 20.54
CA PHE A 74 19.14 -25.60 20.78
C PHE A 74 19.98 -24.90 21.86
N ASN A 75 20.61 -23.79 21.48
CA ASN A 75 21.32 -22.92 22.43
C ASN A 75 20.48 -21.64 22.66
N PHE A 76 19.88 -21.54 23.85
CA PHE A 76 19.06 -20.37 24.20
C PHE A 76 19.85 -19.07 24.18
N GLN A 77 21.13 -19.08 24.55
CA GLN A 77 21.97 -17.88 24.56
C GLN A 77 22.22 -17.37 23.14
N THR A 78 22.55 -18.28 22.21
CA THR A 78 22.70 -17.93 20.78
C THR A 78 21.39 -17.43 20.19
N PHE A 79 20.28 -18.11 20.50
CA PHE A 79 18.94 -17.71 20.05
C PHE A 79 18.57 -16.31 20.57
N ALA A 80 18.69 -16.07 21.88
CA ALA A 80 18.29 -14.80 22.49
C ALA A 80 19.15 -13.63 21.99
N SER A 81 20.46 -13.85 21.84
CA SER A 81 21.38 -12.89 21.24
C SER A 81 20.98 -12.58 19.79
N ALA A 82 20.75 -13.60 18.96
CA ALA A 82 20.40 -13.40 17.56
C ALA A 82 19.02 -12.74 17.39
N PHE A 83 18.03 -13.15 18.18
CA PHE A 83 16.71 -12.53 18.19
C PHE A 83 16.77 -11.05 18.56
N ALA A 84 17.44 -10.70 19.67
CA ALA A 84 17.51 -9.33 20.18
C ALA A 84 18.31 -8.40 19.26
N ASN A 85 19.41 -8.90 18.69
CA ASN A 85 20.30 -8.09 17.86
C ASN A 85 19.82 -7.98 16.41
N TYR A 86 19.16 -9.01 15.86
CA TYR A 86 18.86 -9.06 14.43
C TYR A 86 17.39 -8.99 14.08
N LEU A 87 16.49 -9.64 14.82
CA LEU A 87 15.06 -9.69 14.46
C LEU A 87 14.23 -8.63 15.18
N LEU A 88 14.47 -8.45 16.48
CA LEU A 88 13.71 -7.52 17.32
C LEU A 88 13.69 -6.09 16.76
N PRO A 89 14.81 -5.51 16.25
CA PRO A 89 14.77 -4.18 15.66
C PRO A 89 13.79 -4.08 14.48
N TRP A 90 13.72 -5.09 13.60
CA TRP A 90 12.77 -5.11 12.50
C TRP A 90 11.33 -5.27 12.96
N LEU A 91 11.07 -6.11 13.96
CA LEU A 91 9.74 -6.25 14.54
C LEU A 91 9.27 -4.93 15.16
N THR A 92 10.14 -4.20 15.86
CA THR A 92 9.79 -2.88 16.40
C THR A 92 9.46 -1.87 15.31
N LEU A 93 10.16 -1.92 14.17
CA LEU A 93 9.86 -1.07 13.01
C LEU A 93 8.51 -1.36 12.37
N THR A 94 8.00 -2.60 12.45
CA THR A 94 6.64 -2.88 11.96
C THR A 94 5.60 -2.05 12.72
N ALA A 95 5.85 -1.66 13.97
CA ALA A 95 4.95 -0.76 14.71
C ALA A 95 4.87 0.65 14.10
N GLN A 96 5.87 1.05 13.29
CA GLN A 96 5.89 2.34 12.59
C GLN A 96 5.18 2.30 11.24
N LEU A 97 4.66 1.14 10.80
CA LEU A 97 3.83 1.09 9.61
C LEU A 97 2.57 1.95 9.77
N PRO A 98 2.03 2.47 8.65
CA PRO A 98 0.84 3.33 8.68
C PRO A 98 -0.44 2.47 8.73
N TYR A 99 -0.90 2.18 9.94
CA TYR A 99 -2.13 1.42 10.16
C TYR A 99 -3.36 2.31 9.99
N GLU A 100 -3.52 3.26 10.92
CA GLU A 100 -4.60 4.25 10.99
C GLU A 100 -5.98 3.71 10.55
N THR A 101 -6.30 2.48 10.99
CA THR A 101 -7.57 1.81 10.71
C THR A 101 -8.56 1.97 11.86
N SER A 102 -9.83 1.64 11.60
CA SER A 102 -10.94 1.79 12.54
C SER A 102 -10.92 0.85 13.75
N GLY A 103 -10.13 -0.24 13.74
CA GLY A 103 -10.19 -1.20 14.84
C GLY A 103 -8.98 -2.13 14.97
N PRO A 104 -8.86 -2.85 16.11
CA PRO A 104 -7.70 -3.70 16.39
C PRO A 104 -7.49 -4.81 15.35
N TRP A 105 -8.58 -5.42 14.87
CA TRP A 105 -8.51 -6.46 13.84
C TRP A 105 -8.05 -5.92 12.49
N ASP A 106 -8.48 -4.71 12.13
CA ASP A 106 -8.05 -4.07 10.88
C ASP A 106 -6.60 -3.61 10.95
N ASN A 107 -6.11 -3.21 12.14
CA ASN A 107 -4.69 -2.95 12.39
C ASN A 107 -3.87 -4.23 12.22
N PHE A 108 -4.30 -5.34 12.83
CA PHE A 108 -3.63 -6.64 12.69
C PHE A 108 -3.62 -7.11 11.25
N LEU A 109 -4.75 -7.03 10.54
CA LEU A 109 -4.81 -7.39 9.13
C LEU A 109 -3.89 -6.48 8.28
N SER A 110 -3.84 -5.18 8.57
CA SER A 110 -2.95 -4.24 7.88
C SER A 110 -1.48 -4.57 8.12
N LEU A 111 -1.11 -5.02 9.32
CA LEU A 111 0.23 -5.55 9.61
C LEU A 111 0.52 -6.78 8.74
N CYS A 112 -0.37 -7.77 8.75
CA CYS A 112 -0.21 -8.97 7.94
C CYS A 112 -0.17 -8.69 6.44
N LEU A 113 -0.96 -7.74 5.94
CA LEU A 113 -0.93 -7.32 4.54
C LEU A 113 0.38 -6.62 4.18
N SER A 114 0.91 -5.79 5.08
CA SER A 114 2.16 -5.07 4.88
C SER A 114 3.37 -6.00 4.89
N VAL A 115 3.49 -6.81 5.94
CA VAL A 115 4.61 -7.74 6.13
C VAL A 115 4.50 -8.94 5.19
N GLY A 116 3.29 -9.45 4.96
CA GLY A 116 3.05 -10.57 4.05
C GLY A 116 3.15 -10.21 2.58
N SER A 117 3.12 -8.93 2.21
CA SER A 117 3.34 -8.46 0.84
C SER A 117 3.99 -7.06 0.81
N PRO A 118 5.34 -7.01 0.83
CA PRO A 118 6.07 -5.76 0.61
C PRO A 118 5.69 -5.07 -0.72
N ALA A 119 5.37 -5.84 -1.77
CA ALA A 119 4.85 -5.30 -3.02
C ALA A 119 3.53 -4.55 -2.81
N LEU A 120 2.55 -5.10 -2.07
CA LEU A 120 1.26 -4.44 -1.89
C LEU A 120 1.39 -3.09 -1.16
N ILE A 121 2.10 -3.04 -0.04
CA ILE A 121 2.26 -1.78 0.70
C ILE A 121 3.05 -0.75 -0.12
N THR A 122 4.08 -1.18 -0.84
CA THR A 122 4.86 -0.31 -1.73
C THR A 122 4.01 0.20 -2.90
N TYR A 123 3.16 -0.65 -3.46
CA TYR A 123 2.21 -0.30 -4.51
C TYR A 123 1.23 0.77 -4.03
N SER A 124 0.62 0.57 -2.85
CA SER A 124 -0.30 1.54 -2.23
C SER A 124 0.38 2.89 -1.96
N LEU A 125 1.61 2.87 -1.42
CA LEU A 125 2.42 4.07 -1.20
C LEU A 125 2.70 4.81 -2.51
N THR A 126 3.20 4.08 -3.51
CA THR A 126 3.57 4.67 -4.80
C THR A 126 2.36 5.28 -5.51
N LEU A 127 1.22 4.60 -5.48
CA LEU A 127 -0.03 5.17 -5.98
C LEU A 127 -0.41 6.45 -5.26
N THR A 128 -0.29 6.49 -3.93
CA THR A 128 -0.61 7.68 -3.13
C THR A 128 0.27 8.87 -3.51
N ILE A 129 1.57 8.63 -3.70
CA ILE A 129 2.55 9.63 -4.18
C ILE A 129 2.16 10.14 -5.57
N LEU A 130 1.96 9.22 -6.52
CA LEU A 130 1.70 9.57 -7.92
C LEU A 130 0.35 10.27 -8.09
N ASN A 131 -0.67 9.89 -7.32
CA ASN A 131 -1.96 10.55 -7.30
C ASN A 131 -1.83 12.00 -6.80
N ARG A 132 -1.09 12.21 -5.70
CA ARG A 132 -0.82 13.56 -5.18
C ARG A 132 -0.08 14.41 -6.21
N TYR A 133 0.97 13.86 -6.81
CA TYR A 133 1.75 14.53 -7.84
C TYR A 133 0.91 14.88 -9.07
N SER A 134 0.11 13.94 -9.57
CA SER A 134 -0.79 14.15 -10.71
C SER A 134 -1.84 15.23 -10.40
N LEU A 135 -2.43 15.20 -9.20
CA LEU A 135 -3.36 16.26 -8.78
C LEU A 135 -2.69 17.63 -8.76
N GLN A 136 -1.45 17.72 -8.26
CA GLN A 136 -0.70 18.96 -8.22
C GLN A 136 -0.38 19.50 -9.62
N SER A 137 0.16 18.66 -10.49
CA SER A 137 0.50 19.04 -11.86
C SER A 137 -0.74 19.46 -12.65
N ARG A 138 -1.82 18.66 -12.60
CA ARG A 138 -3.05 18.92 -13.35
C ARG A 138 -3.77 20.20 -12.92
N TRP A 139 -3.64 20.60 -11.66
CA TRP A 139 -4.31 21.79 -11.12
C TRP A 139 -3.49 23.07 -11.28
N GLN A 140 -2.29 23.03 -11.88
CA GLN A 140 -1.49 24.23 -12.13
C GLN A 140 -2.24 25.27 -12.98
N THR A 141 -2.92 24.85 -14.06
CA THR A 141 -3.73 25.74 -14.89
C THR A 141 -4.92 26.32 -14.12
N LEU A 142 -5.54 25.51 -13.25
CA LEU A 142 -6.65 25.97 -12.40
C LEU A 142 -6.17 27.03 -11.39
N HIS A 143 -5.00 26.83 -10.78
CA HIS A 143 -4.37 27.80 -9.89
C HIS A 143 -4.02 29.10 -10.61
N GLN A 144 -3.46 29.02 -11.82
CA GLN A 144 -3.16 30.19 -12.64
C GLN A 144 -4.43 30.97 -13.01
N ALA A 145 -5.49 30.26 -13.40
CA ALA A 145 -6.77 30.89 -13.72
C ALA A 145 -7.45 31.51 -12.48
N ALA A 146 -7.46 30.81 -11.35
CA ALA A 146 -8.01 31.33 -10.09
C ALA A 146 -7.20 32.50 -9.52
N GLY A 147 -5.89 32.55 -9.80
CA GLY A 147 -5.00 33.66 -9.45
C GLY A 147 -4.92 34.77 -10.50
N SER A 148 -5.72 34.73 -11.58
CA SER A 148 -5.69 35.76 -12.61
C SER A 148 -6.22 37.10 -12.07
N ARG A 149 -5.73 38.22 -12.61
CA ARG A 149 -6.20 39.56 -12.20
C ARG A 149 -7.71 39.72 -12.37
N GLY A 150 -8.30 39.10 -13.39
CA GLY A 150 -9.74 39.16 -13.65
C GLY A 150 -10.57 38.47 -12.57
N VAL A 151 -10.07 37.37 -12.00
CA VAL A 151 -10.72 36.66 -10.89
C VAL A 151 -10.43 37.37 -9.57
N GLN A 152 -9.18 37.76 -9.31
CA GLN A 152 -8.80 38.42 -8.05
C GLN A 152 -9.52 39.76 -7.84
N ALA A 153 -9.74 40.54 -8.89
CA ALA A 153 -10.48 41.80 -8.82
C ALA A 153 -11.95 41.60 -8.39
N LYS A 154 -12.51 40.42 -8.63
CA LYS A 154 -13.92 40.08 -8.32
C LYS A 154 -14.04 39.30 -7.03
N TYR A 155 -13.26 38.24 -6.87
CA TYR A 155 -13.24 37.40 -5.68
C TYR A 155 -11.84 36.85 -5.38
N ASN A 156 -11.07 37.60 -4.59
CA ASN A 156 -9.68 37.28 -4.23
C ASN A 156 -9.52 35.93 -3.50
N ASP A 157 -10.45 35.58 -2.60
CA ASP A 157 -10.30 34.37 -1.79
C ASP A 157 -10.55 33.05 -2.56
N PHE A 158 -11.02 33.10 -3.80
CA PHE A 158 -11.28 31.88 -4.56
C PHE A 158 -10.00 31.06 -4.79
N SER A 159 -8.87 31.72 -5.02
CA SER A 159 -7.57 31.04 -5.16
C SER A 159 -7.20 30.27 -3.88
N LYS A 160 -7.45 30.86 -2.71
CA LYS A 160 -7.23 30.17 -1.42
C LYS A 160 -8.13 28.95 -1.28
N ARG A 161 -9.39 29.06 -1.68
CA ARG A 161 -10.34 27.94 -1.70
C ARG A 161 -9.86 26.78 -2.54
N VAL A 162 -9.39 27.05 -3.77
CA VAL A 162 -8.86 26.01 -4.67
C VAL A 162 -7.69 25.28 -4.00
N CYS A 163 -6.79 26.00 -3.33
CA CYS A 163 -5.69 25.42 -2.56
C CYS A 163 -6.17 24.55 -1.37
N GLU A 164 -7.21 24.98 -0.65
CA GLU A 164 -7.78 24.26 0.49
C GLU A 164 -8.50 22.98 0.06
N ILE A 165 -9.29 23.05 -1.02
CA ILE A 165 -9.96 21.87 -1.61
C ILE A 165 -8.92 20.88 -2.16
N GLN A 166 -7.88 21.38 -2.83
CA GLN A 166 -6.79 20.53 -3.28
C GLN A 166 -6.14 19.80 -2.11
N PHE A 167 -5.88 20.50 -1.00
CA PHE A 167 -5.29 19.92 0.20
C PHE A 167 -6.16 18.80 0.77
N LEU A 168 -7.47 19.00 0.89
CA LEU A 168 -8.40 17.94 1.30
C LEU A 168 -8.29 16.71 0.40
N LEU A 169 -8.29 16.88 -0.93
CA LEU A 169 -8.22 15.77 -1.88
C LEU A 169 -6.90 15.01 -1.81
N GLN A 170 -5.79 15.67 -1.48
CA GLN A 170 -4.51 15.01 -1.29
C GLN A 170 -4.51 14.11 -0.05
N GLU A 171 -5.08 14.58 1.05
CA GLU A 171 -5.11 13.86 2.34
C GLU A 171 -6.22 12.79 2.38
N ALA A 172 -7.34 13.01 1.69
CA ALA A 172 -8.51 12.12 1.69
C ALA A 172 -8.33 10.78 0.97
N GLN A 173 -7.14 10.47 0.44
CA GLN A 173 -6.86 9.18 -0.20
C GLN A 173 -7.03 7.98 0.76
N GLN A 174 -6.90 8.21 2.08
CA GLN A 174 -6.98 7.19 3.14
C GLN A 174 -8.39 6.74 3.50
N VAL A 175 -9.39 7.51 3.06
CA VAL A 175 -10.79 7.29 3.40
C VAL A 175 -11.64 7.18 2.13
N PRO A 176 -12.74 6.43 2.15
CA PRO A 176 -13.70 6.42 1.04
C PRO A 176 -14.47 7.74 1.01
N LEU A 177 -13.89 8.78 0.42
CA LEU A 177 -14.54 10.09 0.28
C LEU A 177 -15.57 10.07 -0.85
N ARG A 178 -16.72 10.69 -0.62
CA ARG A 178 -17.81 10.86 -1.58
C ARG A 178 -18.29 12.29 -1.61
N ALA A 179 -18.63 12.74 -2.80
CA ALA A 179 -19.34 13.98 -3.03
C ALA A 179 -20.85 13.70 -3.03
N SER A 180 -21.65 14.67 -2.57
CA SER A 180 -23.11 14.62 -2.58
C SER A 180 -23.68 15.98 -2.93
N GLN A 181 -24.65 16.00 -3.85
CA GLN A 181 -25.39 17.20 -4.22
C GLN A 181 -26.73 17.29 -3.45
N GLU A 182 -26.97 16.45 -2.44
CA GLU A 182 -28.16 16.49 -1.59
C GLU A 182 -28.48 17.93 -1.19
N ARG A 183 -29.69 18.39 -1.49
CA ARG A 183 -30.17 19.75 -1.22
C ARG A 183 -29.25 20.90 -1.68
N GLY A 184 -28.39 20.68 -2.68
CA GLY A 184 -27.46 21.69 -3.20
C GLY A 184 -26.13 21.83 -2.44
N TRP A 185 -25.77 20.88 -1.57
CA TRP A 185 -24.64 21.05 -0.66
C TRP A 185 -23.27 21.22 -1.34
N LEU A 186 -22.88 20.34 -2.26
CA LEU A 186 -21.56 20.42 -2.88
C LEU A 186 -21.38 21.72 -3.68
N SER A 187 -22.38 22.12 -4.47
CA SER A 187 -22.32 23.39 -5.19
C SER A 187 -22.17 24.60 -4.26
N SER A 188 -22.88 24.61 -3.12
CA SER A 188 -22.74 25.69 -2.12
C SER A 188 -21.35 25.72 -1.47
N LEU A 189 -20.75 24.56 -1.19
CA LEU A 189 -19.37 24.47 -0.67
C LEU A 189 -18.34 25.01 -1.68
N ILE A 190 -18.58 24.81 -2.97
CA ILE A 190 -17.67 25.24 -4.04
C ILE A 190 -17.82 26.74 -4.31
N VAL A 191 -19.04 27.21 -4.58
CA VAL A 191 -19.32 28.58 -5.07
C VAL A 191 -19.45 29.58 -3.92
N GLY A 192 -20.09 29.19 -2.81
CA GLY A 192 -20.57 30.10 -1.79
C GLY A 192 -19.43 30.77 -0.99
N PRO A 193 -19.26 32.10 -1.03
CA PRO A 193 -18.13 32.79 -0.40
C PRO A 193 -18.08 32.63 1.12
N LYS A 194 -19.24 32.52 1.79
CA LYS A 194 -19.35 32.29 3.24
C LYS A 194 -18.67 31.00 3.73
N ASN A 195 -18.43 30.03 2.84
CA ASN A 195 -17.74 28.77 3.17
C ASN A 195 -16.21 28.89 3.19
N GLN A 196 -15.65 30.07 2.91
CA GLN A 196 -14.18 30.24 2.87
C GLN A 196 -13.54 29.98 4.23
N GLU A 197 -14.15 30.47 5.32
CA GLU A 197 -13.66 30.24 6.67
C GLU A 197 -13.70 28.75 7.04
N TRP A 198 -14.77 28.06 6.65
CA TRP A 198 -14.93 26.62 6.84
C TRP A 198 -13.80 25.83 6.15
N TRP A 199 -13.49 26.15 4.88
CA TRP A 199 -12.37 25.52 4.16
C TRP A 199 -11.01 25.80 4.80
N GLY A 200 -10.77 27.02 5.27
CA GLY A 200 -9.56 27.39 6.00
C GLY A 200 -9.40 26.64 7.31
N ASN A 201 -10.48 26.48 8.08
CA ASN A 201 -10.48 25.72 9.33
C ASN A 201 -10.30 24.22 9.09
N LEU A 202 -10.96 23.67 8.06
CA LEU A 202 -10.77 22.27 7.63
C LEU A 202 -9.30 21.99 7.32
N LYS A 203 -8.66 22.83 6.49
CA LYS A 203 -7.23 22.69 6.16
C LYS A 203 -6.35 22.77 7.41
N LYS A 204 -6.59 23.72 8.32
CA LYS A 204 -5.85 23.84 9.58
C LYS A 204 -5.96 22.58 10.46
N ARG A 205 -7.16 21.99 10.55
CA ARG A 205 -7.41 20.75 11.31
C ARG A 205 -6.64 19.57 10.68
N LEU A 206 -6.77 19.39 9.37
CA LEU A 206 -6.07 18.32 8.63
C LEU A 206 -4.54 18.46 8.68
N MET A 207 -4.00 19.69 8.71
CA MET A 207 -2.57 19.91 8.92
C MET A 207 -2.10 19.52 10.32
N ARG A 208 -2.97 19.66 11.33
CA ARG A 208 -2.66 19.33 12.73
C ARG A 208 -2.70 17.82 12.99
N THR A 209 -3.59 17.09 12.33
CA THR A 209 -3.73 15.63 12.43
C THR A 209 -2.79 14.88 11.50
N ARG A 210 -2.00 15.57 10.68
CA ARG A 210 -1.01 14.95 9.80
C ARG A 210 0.12 14.33 10.62
N ARG A 211 0.41 13.04 10.39
CA ARG A 211 1.51 12.30 10.98
C ARG A 211 2.84 12.93 10.59
N GLY A 212 3.56 13.42 11.58
CA GLY A 212 4.91 13.96 11.44
C GLY A 212 6.00 12.95 11.79
N VAL A 213 7.26 13.40 11.71
CA VAL A 213 8.41 12.64 12.20
C VAL A 213 8.39 12.67 13.74
N THR A 214 8.29 11.50 14.36
CA THR A 214 8.37 11.36 15.83
C THR A 214 9.78 10.94 16.25
N PHE A 215 10.19 11.27 17.49
CA PHE A 215 11.47 10.80 18.04
C PHE A 215 11.54 9.26 18.08
N SER A 216 10.42 8.60 18.43
CA SER A 216 10.33 7.14 18.45
C SER A 216 10.60 6.53 17.07
N LEU A 217 10.05 7.13 16.00
CA LEU A 217 10.30 6.70 14.63
C LEU A 217 11.79 6.79 14.29
N VAL A 218 12.43 7.94 14.58
CA VAL A 218 13.86 8.14 14.28
C VAL A 218 14.72 7.16 15.07
N ALA A 219 14.43 6.97 16.36
CA ALA A 219 15.17 6.04 17.21
C ALA A 219 15.07 4.59 16.70
N GLN A 220 13.88 4.14 16.27
CA GLN A 220 13.69 2.77 15.75
C GLN A 220 14.33 2.57 14.38
N LEU A 221 14.27 3.57 13.49
CA LEU A 221 14.98 3.54 12.20
C LEU A 221 16.50 3.47 12.40
N LEU A 222 17.05 4.28 13.31
CA LEU A 222 18.47 4.25 13.65
C LEU A 222 18.85 2.92 14.29
N ALA A 223 18.04 2.40 15.23
CA ALA A 223 18.32 1.14 15.90
C ALA A 223 18.45 -0.02 14.92
N ALA A 224 17.50 -0.19 13.99
CA ALA A 224 17.60 -1.27 13.01
C ALA A 224 18.65 -1.02 11.93
N GLY A 225 18.83 0.24 11.51
CA GLY A 225 19.90 0.61 10.59
C GLY A 225 21.28 0.29 11.16
N LEU A 226 21.54 0.68 12.40
CA LEU A 226 22.79 0.38 13.10
C LEU A 226 22.95 -1.12 13.37
N ALA A 227 21.90 -1.81 13.80
CA ALA A 227 21.93 -3.26 13.99
C ALA A 227 22.31 -3.99 12.69
N TRP A 228 21.71 -3.59 11.57
CA TRP A 228 22.06 -4.15 10.26
C TRP A 228 23.48 -3.79 9.84
N LEU A 229 23.94 -2.56 10.05
CA LEU A 229 25.32 -2.16 9.77
C LEU A 229 26.34 -2.93 10.61
N PHE A 230 26.04 -3.20 11.89
CA PHE A 230 26.88 -4.05 12.73
C PHE A 230 26.85 -5.52 12.26
N THR A 231 25.72 -6.00 11.74
CA THR A 231 25.64 -7.32 11.10
C THR A 231 26.57 -7.40 9.89
N VAL A 232 26.53 -6.37 9.03
CA VAL A 232 27.42 -6.24 7.87
C VAL A 232 28.89 -6.17 8.33
N ALA A 233 29.19 -5.34 9.32
CA ALA A 233 30.55 -5.21 9.84
C ALA A 233 31.08 -6.54 10.39
N SER A 234 30.32 -7.23 11.24
CA SER A 234 30.67 -8.55 11.77
C SER A 234 30.89 -9.59 10.67
N ALA A 235 30.03 -9.57 9.63
CA ALA A 235 30.17 -10.44 8.46
C ALA A 235 31.47 -10.23 7.67
N PHE A 236 32.04 -9.02 7.68
CA PHE A 236 33.28 -8.70 6.96
C PHE A 236 34.52 -8.61 7.86
N LEU A 237 34.38 -8.42 9.17
CA LEU A 237 35.51 -8.25 10.10
C LEU A 237 35.85 -9.54 10.83
N ASP A 238 34.86 -10.24 11.39
CA ASP A 238 35.10 -11.27 12.41
C ASP A 238 34.85 -12.71 11.92
N SER A 239 33.92 -12.93 10.98
CA SER A 239 33.46 -14.29 10.64
C SER A 239 33.04 -14.43 9.17
N ARG A 240 33.95 -14.06 8.26
CA ARG A 240 33.72 -14.18 6.81
C ARG A 240 33.51 -15.67 6.45
N GLY A 241 32.44 -15.97 5.73
CA GLY A 241 32.14 -17.34 5.28
C GLY A 241 31.42 -18.22 6.30
N ASP A 242 31.23 -17.79 7.55
CA ASP A 242 30.38 -18.52 8.50
C ASP A 242 28.92 -18.48 8.05
N ARG A 243 28.30 -19.67 8.03
CA ARG A 243 26.89 -19.87 7.70
C ARG A 243 25.98 -19.11 8.66
N THR A 244 26.29 -19.06 9.97
CA THR A 244 25.38 -18.39 10.92
C THR A 244 25.31 -16.90 10.67
N VAL A 245 26.46 -16.26 10.39
CA VAL A 245 26.55 -14.85 10.06
C VAL A 245 25.97 -14.56 8.68
N ALA A 246 26.17 -15.43 7.69
CA ALA A 246 25.53 -15.31 6.37
C ALA A 246 24.01 -15.34 6.44
N ASN A 247 23.48 -16.23 7.28
CA ASN A 247 22.06 -16.38 7.51
C ASN A 247 21.48 -15.11 8.16
N GLN A 248 22.14 -14.58 9.19
CA GLN A 248 21.77 -13.31 9.83
C GLN A 248 21.80 -12.14 8.83
N LEU A 249 22.86 -12.05 8.03
CA LEU A 249 23.01 -11.02 6.99
C LEU A 249 21.89 -11.11 5.95
N SER A 250 21.62 -12.32 5.45
CA SER A 250 20.57 -12.58 4.46
C SER A 250 19.17 -12.31 5.02
N SER A 251 18.90 -12.76 6.25
CA SER A 251 17.62 -12.53 6.94
C SER A 251 17.39 -11.04 7.19
N GLY A 252 18.40 -10.30 7.68
CA GLY A 252 18.30 -8.86 7.87
C GLY A 252 18.05 -8.09 6.56
N THR A 253 18.62 -8.58 5.45
CA THR A 253 18.41 -8.00 4.12
C THR A 253 16.96 -8.09 3.65
N LEU A 254 16.19 -9.10 4.09
CA LEU A 254 14.76 -9.24 3.77
C LEU A 254 13.88 -8.19 4.43
N TRP A 255 14.33 -7.56 5.51
CA TRP A 255 13.56 -6.58 6.25
C TRP A 255 13.91 -5.14 5.87
N LEU A 256 15.00 -4.93 5.10
CA LEU A 256 15.47 -3.62 4.70
C LEU A 256 14.43 -2.78 3.99
N TRP A 257 13.48 -3.40 3.28
CA TRP A 257 12.42 -2.69 2.58
C TRP A 257 11.57 -1.81 3.52
N LEU A 258 11.48 -2.15 4.81
CA LEU A 258 10.76 -1.37 5.81
C LEU A 258 11.24 0.07 5.88
N ILE A 259 12.55 0.30 5.80
CA ILE A 259 13.17 1.63 5.97
C ILE A 259 12.62 2.63 4.94
N PRO A 260 12.86 2.47 3.62
CA PRO A 260 12.35 3.39 2.61
C PRO A 260 10.82 3.40 2.51
N VAL A 261 10.10 2.31 2.83
CA VAL A 261 8.62 2.32 2.83
C VAL A 261 8.07 3.17 3.97
N ILE A 262 8.56 3.00 5.20
CA ILE A 262 8.15 3.80 6.36
C ILE A 262 8.52 5.28 6.12
N CYS A 263 9.75 5.55 5.69
CA CYS A 263 10.17 6.91 5.34
C CYS A 263 9.33 7.49 4.19
N GLY A 264 8.94 6.68 3.21
CA GLY A 264 8.05 7.06 2.12
C GLY A 264 6.67 7.49 2.62
N TRP A 265 6.04 6.73 3.52
CA TRP A 265 4.76 7.11 4.13
C TRP A 265 4.84 8.38 4.97
N VAL A 266 5.93 8.58 5.70
CA VAL A 266 6.17 9.79 6.49
C VAL A 266 6.40 11.00 5.59
N THR A 267 7.11 10.85 4.47
CA THR A 267 7.35 11.94 3.51
C THR A 267 6.09 12.34 2.73
N VAL A 268 5.26 11.37 2.33
CA VAL A 268 3.92 11.65 1.79
C VAL A 268 3.06 12.33 2.84
N GLY A 269 3.14 11.86 4.08
CA GLY A 269 2.34 12.27 5.21
C GLY A 269 0.97 11.59 5.18
N THR A 270 0.66 10.86 6.24
CA THR A 270 -0.66 10.27 6.47
C THR A 270 -1.41 11.01 7.58
N GLN A 271 -2.71 10.76 7.74
CA GLN A 271 -3.40 11.22 8.95
C GLN A 271 -2.99 10.34 10.13
N ASN A 272 -3.08 10.85 11.36
CA ASN A 272 -2.65 10.15 12.56
C ASN A 272 -3.73 9.27 13.20
N ALA A 273 -4.99 9.43 12.79
CA ALA A 273 -6.12 8.60 13.22
C ALA A 273 -7.11 8.36 12.06
N HIS A 274 -7.94 7.33 12.22
CA HIS A 274 -8.87 6.84 11.20
C HIS A 274 -10.07 7.79 10.96
N ASP A 275 -10.49 8.50 12.00
CA ASP A 275 -11.60 9.45 12.04
C ASP A 275 -11.17 10.89 11.73
N SER A 276 -9.87 11.20 11.71
CA SER A 276 -9.33 12.56 11.56
C SER A 276 -9.95 13.37 10.42
N ILE A 277 -10.21 12.73 9.27
CA ILE A 277 -10.80 13.40 8.11
C ILE A 277 -12.30 13.61 8.29
N GLU A 278 -13.01 12.63 8.83
CA GLU A 278 -14.45 12.72 9.09
C GLU A 278 -14.74 13.74 10.19
N ASP A 279 -13.95 13.74 11.26
CA ASP A 279 -14.01 14.72 12.33
C ASP A 279 -13.72 16.12 11.81
N ALA A 280 -12.69 16.29 10.99
CA ALA A 280 -12.37 17.59 10.40
C ALA A 280 -13.50 18.12 9.50
N LEU A 281 -14.19 17.24 8.75
CA LEU A 281 -15.33 17.58 7.91
C LEU A 281 -16.59 17.94 8.70
N ARG A 282 -16.75 17.41 9.93
CA ARG A 282 -17.92 17.62 10.79
C ARG A 282 -17.71 18.64 11.89
N ALA A 283 -16.47 19.07 12.13
CA ALA A 283 -16.12 19.94 13.26
C ALA A 283 -16.76 21.32 13.21
N ASP A 284 -16.98 21.87 12.01
CA ASP A 284 -17.50 23.21 11.82
C ASP A 284 -18.76 23.18 10.93
N ILE A 285 -19.74 24.03 11.25
CA ILE A 285 -20.97 24.22 10.47
C ILE A 285 -20.70 25.06 9.22
N ALA A 286 -21.31 24.68 8.09
CA ALA A 286 -21.13 25.34 6.79
C ALA A 286 -22.43 25.98 6.31
N TYR A 287 -22.35 26.75 5.23
CA TYR A 287 -23.48 27.44 4.61
C TYR A 287 -23.93 26.71 3.35
N ARG A 288 -25.23 26.44 3.26
CA ARG A 288 -25.92 25.89 2.08
C ARG A 288 -26.85 26.94 1.48
N SER A 289 -26.99 26.94 0.16
CA SER A 289 -28.02 27.72 -0.54
C SER A 289 -29.40 27.08 -0.31
N LYS A 290 -30.44 27.88 -0.06
CA LYS A 290 -31.80 27.36 0.16
C LYS A 290 -32.44 26.88 -1.14
N GLU A 291 -33.34 25.92 -1.02
CA GLU A 291 -34.20 25.46 -2.11
C GLU A 291 -35.38 26.43 -2.30
N PRO A 292 -35.80 26.70 -3.55
CA PRO A 292 -37.07 27.36 -3.84
C PRO A 292 -38.28 26.58 -3.26
N PRO A 293 -39.40 27.24 -2.93
CA PRO A 293 -39.63 28.68 -2.93
C PRO A 293 -38.99 29.37 -1.70
N ILE A 294 -38.32 30.51 -1.95
CA ILE A 294 -37.68 31.32 -0.90
C ILE A 294 -38.60 32.50 -0.59
N ALA A 295 -39.01 32.65 0.66
CA ALA A 295 -39.84 33.78 1.09
C ALA A 295 -39.09 35.12 0.89
N ASP A 296 -39.80 36.13 0.39
CA ASP A 296 -39.26 37.47 0.14
C ASP A 296 -38.62 38.06 1.41
N GLY A 297 -37.39 38.57 1.28
CA GLY A 297 -36.61 39.13 2.40
C GLY A 297 -35.91 38.11 3.30
N SER A 298 -36.10 36.80 3.09
CA SER A 298 -35.38 35.77 3.86
C SER A 298 -33.96 35.53 3.34
N SER A 299 -33.04 35.12 4.22
CA SER A 299 -31.66 34.80 3.80
C SER A 299 -31.64 33.67 2.78
N LEU A 300 -30.92 33.85 1.66
CA LEU A 300 -30.68 32.84 0.61
C LEU A 300 -29.83 31.65 1.09
N THR A 301 -29.18 31.77 2.25
CA THR A 301 -28.29 30.75 2.80
C THR A 301 -28.78 30.26 4.15
N GLU A 302 -28.57 28.99 4.43
CA GLU A 302 -28.86 28.31 5.68
C GLU A 302 -27.57 27.74 6.27
N LYS A 303 -27.40 27.84 7.60
CA LYS A 303 -26.21 27.35 8.30
C LYS A 303 -26.50 26.03 8.98
N THR A 304 -25.87 24.95 8.55
CA THR A 304 -26.13 23.57 9.04
C THR A 304 -24.87 22.71 8.91
N GLN A 305 -24.92 21.46 9.39
CA GLN A 305 -23.83 20.51 9.21
C GLN A 305 -23.68 20.15 7.73
N GLN A 306 -22.46 20.27 7.21
CA GLN A 306 -22.21 20.00 5.79
C GLN A 306 -22.48 18.53 5.45
N LYS A 307 -23.13 18.33 4.30
CA LYS A 307 -23.42 17.00 3.76
C LYS A 307 -22.86 16.81 2.35
N GLY A 308 -22.14 17.80 1.82
CA GLY A 308 -21.66 17.82 0.44
C GLY A 308 -20.43 16.94 0.20
N ILE A 309 -19.63 16.72 1.24
CA ILE A 309 -18.47 15.84 1.19
C ILE A 309 -18.51 14.93 2.42
N ARG A 310 -18.59 13.61 2.21
CA ARG A 310 -18.75 12.65 3.30
C ARG A 310 -17.78 11.49 3.17
N VAL A 311 -17.28 11.01 4.31
CA VAL A 311 -16.55 9.74 4.38
C VAL A 311 -17.60 8.64 4.43
N ARG A 312 -17.84 7.99 3.29
CA ARG A 312 -18.82 6.92 3.17
C ARG A 312 -18.40 5.94 2.07
N PRO A 313 -18.32 4.65 2.37
CA PRO A 313 -18.22 3.65 1.32
C PRO A 313 -19.54 3.54 0.56
N ALA A 314 -19.48 3.02 -0.66
CA ALA A 314 -20.58 2.66 -1.57
C ALA A 314 -20.84 3.73 -2.64
N LEU A 315 -22.06 3.68 -3.19
CA LEU A 315 -22.51 4.50 -4.29
C LEU A 315 -22.63 5.97 -3.84
N ALA A 316 -22.39 6.90 -4.77
CA ALA A 316 -22.72 8.29 -4.54
C ALA A 316 -24.24 8.47 -4.59
N VAL A 317 -24.78 9.18 -3.62
CA VAL A 317 -26.23 9.44 -3.50
C VAL A 317 -26.71 10.17 -4.75
N GLN A 318 -27.65 9.56 -5.47
CA GLN A 318 -28.30 10.21 -6.61
C GLN A 318 -29.63 10.83 -6.17
N PRO A 319 -29.95 12.03 -6.66
CA PRO A 319 -31.22 12.65 -6.32
C PRO A 319 -32.31 12.09 -7.26
N HIS A 320 -33.60 12.28 -6.93
CA HIS A 320 -34.70 11.65 -7.66
C HIS A 320 -34.77 12.05 -9.15
N ARG A 321 -35.30 11.17 -10.02
CA ARG A 321 -35.36 11.42 -11.48
C ARG A 321 -36.35 12.52 -11.87
N HIS A 322 -37.43 12.68 -11.09
CA HIS A 322 -38.41 13.74 -11.28
C HIS A 322 -38.11 14.86 -10.30
N GLN A 323 -37.53 15.94 -10.82
CA GLN A 323 -37.09 17.08 -10.03
C GLN A 323 -37.74 18.35 -10.55
N THR A 324 -38.45 19.03 -9.66
CA THR A 324 -38.89 20.40 -9.84
C THR A 324 -37.82 21.35 -9.31
N SER A 325 -37.91 22.64 -9.61
CA SER A 325 -37.07 23.65 -8.96
C SER A 325 -37.17 23.64 -7.43
N GLU A 326 -38.27 23.10 -6.88
CA GLU A 326 -38.57 23.07 -5.45
C GLU A 326 -38.02 21.83 -4.73
N ALA A 327 -37.76 20.73 -5.45
CA ALA A 327 -37.22 19.47 -4.91
C ALA A 327 -36.01 18.97 -5.72
N ALA A 328 -35.27 19.90 -6.34
CA ALA A 328 -34.22 19.64 -7.33
C ALA A 328 -33.08 18.73 -6.85
N PHE A 329 -32.92 18.56 -5.54
CA PHE A 329 -31.82 17.76 -4.99
C PHE A 329 -32.27 16.87 -3.83
N GLU A 330 -33.56 16.53 -3.80
CA GLU A 330 -34.08 15.57 -2.84
C GLU A 330 -33.55 14.17 -3.16
N VAL A 331 -33.05 13.49 -2.13
CA VAL A 331 -32.40 12.18 -2.23
C VAL A 331 -33.18 11.15 -1.41
N PRO A 332 -33.22 9.90 -1.87
CA PRO A 332 -33.82 8.79 -1.12
C PRO A 332 -33.06 8.50 0.18
N SER A 333 -33.67 7.71 1.07
CA SER A 333 -33.04 7.29 2.33
C SER A 333 -31.67 6.66 2.07
N GLU A 334 -30.73 6.96 2.96
CA GLU A 334 -29.38 6.42 2.92
C GLU A 334 -29.34 4.90 3.09
N ASP A 335 -30.37 4.30 3.68
CA ASP A 335 -30.48 2.86 3.89
C ASP A 335 -30.58 2.09 2.56
N ASN A 336 -31.11 2.72 1.51
CA ASN A 336 -31.30 2.09 0.19
C ASN A 336 -29.96 1.85 -0.54
N LEU A 337 -28.88 2.49 -0.09
CA LEU A 337 -27.55 2.39 -0.70
C LEU A 337 -26.74 1.20 -0.16
N ASP A 338 -27.27 0.49 0.83
CA ASP A 338 -26.63 -0.68 1.39
C ASP A 338 -26.70 -1.86 0.42
N LEU A 339 -25.54 -2.33 0.00
CA LEU A 339 -25.46 -3.38 -1.01
C LEU A 339 -25.57 -4.78 -0.41
N PRO A 340 -26.24 -5.72 -1.11
CA PRO A 340 -26.35 -7.11 -0.68
C PRO A 340 -24.98 -7.79 -0.72
N ARG A 341 -24.62 -8.46 0.37
CA ARG A 341 -23.40 -9.27 0.46
C ARG A 341 -23.42 -10.44 -0.53
N TRP A 342 -22.25 -10.97 -0.85
CA TRP A 342 -22.12 -12.24 -1.58
C TRP A 342 -21.63 -13.30 -0.61
N LEU A 343 -22.47 -14.29 -0.30
CA LEU A 343 -22.20 -15.33 0.71
C LEU A 343 -21.69 -14.77 2.06
N GLY A 344 -22.28 -13.65 2.52
CA GLY A 344 -21.88 -12.99 3.77
C GLY A 344 -20.63 -12.10 3.68
N ALA A 345 -19.94 -12.06 2.53
CA ALA A 345 -18.81 -11.17 2.31
C ALA A 345 -19.22 -9.86 1.59
N ASP A 346 -18.62 -8.75 2.02
CA ASP A 346 -18.86 -7.43 1.43
C ASP A 346 -18.29 -7.34 0.01
N ILE A 347 -19.06 -6.85 -0.94
CA ILE A 347 -18.61 -6.83 -2.34
C ILE A 347 -17.59 -5.72 -2.59
N MET A 348 -17.80 -4.56 -1.96
CA MET A 348 -16.94 -3.38 -2.00
C MET A 348 -15.49 -3.65 -1.59
N GLY A 349 -15.30 -4.55 -0.62
CA GLY A 349 -13.98 -4.99 -0.22
C GLY A 349 -13.14 -3.94 0.49
N ASP A 350 -11.90 -3.82 0.04
CA ASP A 350 -10.90 -3.00 0.71
C ASP A 350 -11.10 -1.50 0.49
N GLU A 351 -11.88 -1.12 -0.52
CA GLU A 351 -12.24 0.27 -0.76
C GLU A 351 -12.92 0.91 0.47
N GLN A 352 -13.73 0.12 1.19
CA GLN A 352 -14.48 0.58 2.36
C GLN A 352 -13.63 0.77 3.62
N ARG A 353 -12.44 0.16 3.67
CA ARG A 353 -11.62 0.06 4.90
C ARG A 353 -10.68 1.23 5.07
N VAL A 354 -10.89 2.10 6.05
CA VAL A 354 -9.97 3.22 6.31
C VAL A 354 -8.55 2.70 6.56
N GLY A 355 -7.55 3.40 6.02
CA GLY A 355 -6.15 3.10 6.26
C GLY A 355 -5.28 3.27 5.01
N PRO A 356 -4.02 3.71 5.14
CA PRO A 356 -3.12 3.96 4.01
C PRO A 356 -2.82 2.72 3.16
N ILE A 357 -2.74 1.52 3.78
CA ILE A 357 -2.52 0.30 3.02
C ILE A 357 -3.66 0.01 2.03
N PHE A 358 -4.88 0.45 2.30
CA PHE A 358 -6.05 0.19 1.45
C PHE A 358 -6.23 1.23 0.32
N ASN A 359 -5.36 2.24 0.21
CA ASN A 359 -5.44 3.25 -0.85
C ASN A 359 -5.37 2.64 -2.25
N TYR A 360 -4.69 1.49 -2.40
CA TYR A 360 -4.65 0.74 -3.65
C TYR A 360 -6.05 0.47 -4.21
N ALA A 361 -7.06 0.24 -3.35
CA ALA A 361 -8.41 -0.09 -3.78
C ALA A 361 -9.25 1.12 -4.24
N ARG A 362 -8.76 2.36 -4.01
CA ARG A 362 -9.52 3.61 -4.23
C ARG A 362 -9.07 4.41 -5.44
N VAL A 363 -8.15 3.90 -6.24
CA VAL A 363 -7.53 4.66 -7.36
C VAL A 363 -8.59 5.27 -8.27
N PHE A 364 -9.62 4.51 -8.63
CA PHE A 364 -10.67 4.96 -9.54
C PHE A 364 -11.66 5.93 -8.89
N THR A 365 -12.12 5.63 -7.68
CA THR A 365 -13.12 6.45 -6.98
C THR A 365 -12.56 7.78 -6.52
N TRP A 366 -11.31 7.79 -6.04
CA TRP A 366 -10.61 9.03 -5.71
C TRP A 366 -10.39 9.89 -6.96
N TRP A 367 -9.97 9.28 -8.08
CA TRP A 367 -9.76 10.01 -9.32
C TRP A 367 -11.06 10.65 -9.84
N GLN A 368 -12.17 9.91 -9.79
CA GLN A 368 -13.49 10.40 -10.22
C GLN A 368 -13.99 11.56 -9.35
N LEU A 369 -13.81 11.47 -8.03
CA LEU A 369 -14.12 12.56 -7.11
C LEU A 369 -13.29 13.82 -7.43
N ALA A 370 -11.97 13.66 -7.58
CA ALA A 370 -11.07 14.74 -7.89
C ALA A 370 -11.40 15.38 -9.26
N GLN A 371 -11.79 14.58 -10.25
CA GLN A 371 -12.22 15.06 -11.56
C GLN A 371 -13.52 15.87 -11.46
N THR A 372 -14.51 15.37 -10.73
CA THR A 372 -15.82 16.03 -10.55
C THR A 372 -15.66 17.39 -9.91
N ILE A 373 -14.91 17.47 -8.81
CA ILE A 373 -14.63 18.74 -8.11
C ILE A 373 -13.80 19.68 -8.98
N GLN A 374 -12.80 19.17 -9.69
CA GLN A 374 -12.00 19.99 -10.60
C GLN A 374 -12.86 20.62 -11.70
N SER A 375 -13.73 19.84 -12.35
CA SER A 375 -14.62 20.35 -13.40
C SER A 375 -15.57 21.43 -12.86
N ALA A 376 -16.08 21.26 -11.65
CA ALA A 376 -16.91 22.27 -10.99
C ALA A 376 -16.13 23.55 -10.67
N LEU A 377 -14.89 23.42 -10.18
CA LEU A 377 -14.00 24.56 -9.91
C LEU A 377 -13.65 25.32 -11.20
N ILE A 378 -13.28 24.63 -12.28
CA ILE A 378 -12.97 25.25 -13.57
C ILE A 378 -14.16 26.07 -14.09
N LYS A 379 -15.38 25.49 -14.08
CA LYS A 379 -16.58 26.22 -14.49
C LYS A 379 -16.83 27.45 -13.62
N THR A 380 -16.62 27.32 -12.31
CA THR A 380 -16.78 28.42 -11.35
C THR A 380 -15.76 29.54 -11.61
N VAL A 381 -14.47 29.21 -11.79
CA VAL A 381 -13.42 30.19 -12.16
C VAL A 381 -13.82 30.94 -13.43
N ASN A 382 -14.20 30.21 -14.48
CA ASN A 382 -14.53 30.81 -15.78
C ASN A 382 -15.73 31.77 -15.68
N ASN A 383 -16.74 31.44 -14.86
CA ASN A 383 -17.90 32.31 -14.67
C ASN A 383 -17.54 33.56 -13.87
N ILE A 384 -16.69 33.44 -12.84
CA ILE A 384 -16.17 34.62 -12.11
C ILE A 384 -15.36 35.51 -13.06
N GLU A 385 -14.45 34.93 -13.83
CA GLU A 385 -13.62 35.65 -14.78
C GLU A 385 -14.46 36.41 -15.83
N LYS A 386 -15.50 35.78 -16.36
CA LYS A 386 -16.47 36.42 -17.27
C LYS A 386 -17.37 37.45 -16.61
N GLY A 387 -17.47 37.45 -15.27
CA GLY A 387 -18.30 38.38 -14.53
C GLY A 387 -19.78 38.02 -14.56
N TYR A 388 -20.11 36.73 -14.59
CA TYR A 388 -21.50 36.29 -14.42
C TYR A 388 -21.86 36.21 -12.95
N MET A 389 -23.08 36.60 -12.60
CA MET A 389 -23.63 36.46 -11.26
C MET A 389 -24.33 35.12 -11.08
N CYS A 390 -24.32 34.63 -9.84
CA CYS A 390 -25.10 33.48 -9.40
C CYS A 390 -26.47 33.95 -8.88
N LYS A 391 -27.37 34.35 -9.80
CA LYS A 391 -28.74 34.77 -9.46
C LYS A 391 -29.77 34.07 -10.37
N PRO A 392 -31.00 33.86 -9.89
CA PRO A 392 -32.08 33.33 -10.72
C PRO A 392 -32.39 34.27 -11.88
N SER A 393 -32.60 33.70 -13.07
CA SER A 393 -32.97 34.47 -14.26
C SER A 393 -34.40 34.98 -14.06
N GLN A 394 -34.58 36.29 -13.89
CA GLN A 394 -35.90 36.89 -13.80
C GLN A 394 -36.56 36.91 -15.20
N GLY A 395 -37.58 36.07 -15.41
CA GLY A 395 -38.49 36.16 -16.55
C GLY A 395 -38.07 35.38 -17.82
N HIS A 396 -39.08 34.89 -18.54
CA HIS A 396 -39.00 33.99 -19.70
C HIS A 396 -38.36 34.58 -20.98
N THR A 397 -37.64 35.70 -20.92
CA THR A 397 -37.21 36.41 -22.14
C THR A 397 -35.74 36.79 -22.26
N ASN A 398 -34.86 36.53 -21.28
CA ASN A 398 -33.43 36.83 -21.45
C ASN A 398 -32.53 35.64 -21.01
N THR A 399 -31.91 34.99 -21.99
CA THR A 399 -30.91 33.90 -21.87
C THR A 399 -29.53 34.37 -21.37
N VAL A 400 -29.44 35.55 -20.74
CA VAL A 400 -28.17 36.18 -20.36
C VAL A 400 -28.05 36.22 -18.84
N SER A 401 -27.06 35.52 -18.28
CA SER A 401 -26.75 35.60 -16.85
C SER A 401 -26.48 37.06 -16.45
N PRO A 402 -27.03 37.55 -15.33
CA PRO A 402 -26.82 38.92 -14.89
C PRO A 402 -25.32 39.23 -14.73
N GLN A 403 -24.92 40.44 -15.16
CA GLN A 403 -23.54 40.91 -15.13
C GLN A 403 -23.12 41.34 -13.73
N TRP A 404 -21.86 41.10 -13.38
CA TRP A 404 -21.26 41.34 -12.07
C TRP A 404 -21.54 42.75 -11.55
N ASN A 405 -22.09 42.86 -10.34
CA ASN A 405 -22.24 44.16 -9.68
C ASN A 405 -20.93 44.55 -9.00
N SER A 406 -20.24 45.55 -9.56
CA SER A 406 -18.97 46.07 -9.03
C SER A 406 -19.14 46.93 -7.77
N ASP A 407 -20.33 47.51 -7.56
CA ASP A 407 -20.61 48.41 -6.43
C ASP A 407 -21.06 47.64 -5.17
N GLY A 408 -21.49 46.38 -5.34
CA GLY A 408 -21.94 45.50 -4.27
C GLY A 408 -20.81 44.64 -3.67
N LYS A 409 -21.09 44.00 -2.53
CA LYS A 409 -20.15 43.02 -1.96
C LYS A 409 -20.05 41.82 -2.92
N PRO A 410 -18.85 41.28 -3.20
CA PRO A 410 -18.67 40.05 -3.99
C PRO A 410 -19.52 38.88 -3.51
N GLU A 411 -19.81 38.85 -2.21
CA GLU A 411 -20.63 37.81 -1.58
C GLU A 411 -22.06 37.75 -2.13
N GLU A 412 -22.63 38.91 -2.49
CA GLU A 412 -23.99 39.03 -3.02
C GLU A 412 -24.08 38.62 -4.50
N ASN A 413 -22.95 38.69 -5.21
CA ASN A 413 -22.85 38.27 -6.61
C ASN A 413 -22.78 36.74 -6.75
N LEU A 414 -22.30 36.06 -5.71
CA LEU A 414 -22.13 34.60 -5.65
C LEU A 414 -23.17 33.91 -4.74
N SER A 415 -24.22 34.64 -4.31
CA SER A 415 -25.33 34.11 -3.54
C SER A 415 -26.55 33.85 -4.42
N GLY A 416 -26.77 32.59 -4.77
CA GLY A 416 -27.98 32.09 -5.43
C GLY A 416 -28.74 31.07 -4.59
N ASP A 417 -29.89 30.64 -5.08
CA ASP A 417 -30.58 29.44 -4.58
C ASP A 417 -29.78 28.17 -4.91
N SER A 418 -30.20 27.02 -4.37
CA SER A 418 -29.52 25.74 -4.58
C SER A 418 -29.38 25.36 -6.06
N TYR A 419 -30.40 25.62 -6.88
CA TYR A 419 -30.45 25.26 -8.30
C TYR A 419 -29.52 26.14 -9.15
N THR A 420 -29.61 27.45 -8.99
CA THR A 420 -28.76 28.45 -9.67
C THR A 420 -27.29 28.30 -9.27
N THR A 421 -27.01 27.99 -8.00
CA THR A 421 -25.65 27.69 -7.53
C THR A 421 -25.10 26.44 -8.21
N ALA A 422 -25.91 25.38 -8.33
CA ALA A 422 -25.51 24.16 -9.02
C ALA A 422 -25.26 24.40 -10.52
N GLN A 423 -26.11 25.18 -11.19
CA GLN A 423 -25.92 25.56 -12.59
C GLN A 423 -24.66 26.41 -12.78
N TYR A 424 -24.36 27.30 -11.84
CA TYR A 424 -23.18 28.16 -11.88
C TYR A 424 -21.85 27.37 -11.87
N CYS A 425 -21.75 26.30 -11.08
CA CYS A 425 -20.59 25.40 -11.12
C CYS A 425 -20.77 24.22 -12.09
N GLY A 426 -21.90 24.16 -12.80
CA GLY A 426 -22.26 23.08 -13.73
C GLY A 426 -22.33 21.69 -13.09
N LEU A 427 -22.87 21.65 -11.87
CA LEU A 427 -23.37 20.49 -11.15
C LEU A 427 -24.91 20.43 -11.23
N ASP A 428 -25.51 21.01 -12.28
CA ASP A 428 -26.94 21.00 -12.50
C ASP A 428 -27.47 19.60 -12.79
N ILE A 429 -28.78 19.40 -12.56
CA ILE A 429 -29.47 18.11 -12.70
C ILE A 429 -29.25 17.47 -14.08
N ASN A 430 -29.16 18.29 -15.14
CA ASN A 430 -29.08 17.80 -16.52
C ASN A 430 -27.64 17.45 -16.96
N ARG A 431 -26.61 17.96 -16.26
CA ARG A 431 -25.20 17.82 -16.67
C ARG A 431 -24.26 17.33 -15.56
N GLY A 432 -24.74 17.23 -14.31
CA GLY A 432 -23.94 17.20 -13.09
C GLY A 432 -24.17 16.00 -12.18
N GLU A 433 -24.46 14.82 -12.73
CA GLU A 433 -24.53 13.58 -11.95
C GLU A 433 -23.21 13.32 -11.22
N ILE A 434 -23.26 13.23 -9.89
CA ILE A 434 -22.09 12.90 -9.08
C ILE A 434 -21.96 11.39 -9.03
N LEU A 435 -21.12 10.82 -9.89
CA LEU A 435 -20.84 9.39 -9.91
C LEU A 435 -19.63 9.05 -9.02
N ALA A 436 -19.70 7.94 -8.28
CA ALA A 436 -18.59 7.44 -7.48
C ALA A 436 -17.58 6.63 -8.32
N TYR A 437 -18.11 5.83 -9.26
CA TYR A 437 -17.36 4.88 -10.06
C TYR A 437 -17.28 5.34 -11.53
N PRO A 438 -16.08 5.60 -12.07
CA PRO A 438 -15.93 6.00 -13.47
C PRO A 438 -16.10 4.83 -14.43
N LYS A 439 -16.74 5.07 -15.59
CA LYS A 439 -16.84 4.06 -16.66
C LYS A 439 -15.45 3.81 -17.26
N TRP A 440 -15.20 2.58 -17.72
CA TRP A 440 -13.89 2.19 -18.26
C TRP A 440 -13.34 3.12 -19.36
N HIS A 441 -14.20 3.59 -20.28
CA HIS A 441 -13.79 4.50 -21.36
C HIS A 441 -13.51 5.94 -20.90
N GLN A 442 -13.95 6.32 -19.70
CA GLN A 442 -13.71 7.65 -19.13
C GLN A 442 -12.36 7.74 -18.42
N ILE A 443 -11.80 6.58 -18.00
CA ILE A 443 -10.52 6.51 -17.30
C ILE A 443 -9.41 6.88 -18.28
N THR A 444 -8.69 7.96 -17.98
CA THR A 444 -7.62 8.46 -18.85
C THR A 444 -6.38 7.57 -18.80
N ALA A 445 -5.58 7.60 -19.87
CA ALA A 445 -4.31 6.87 -19.94
C ALA A 445 -3.34 7.24 -18.80
N ASP A 446 -3.44 8.46 -18.26
CA ASP A 446 -2.64 8.93 -17.13
C ASP A 446 -2.91 8.13 -15.84
N VAL A 447 -4.16 7.70 -15.60
CA VAL A 447 -4.51 6.83 -14.45
C VAL A 447 -3.84 5.46 -14.61
N TRP A 448 -3.94 4.87 -15.81
CA TRP A 448 -3.30 3.59 -16.11
C TRP A 448 -1.78 3.65 -16.02
N LYS A 449 -1.17 4.76 -16.47
CA LYS A 449 0.27 5.00 -16.32
C LYS A 449 0.68 4.96 -14.84
N ARG A 450 -0.08 5.59 -13.94
CA ARG A 450 0.20 5.54 -12.49
C ARG A 450 0.13 4.13 -11.93
N ILE A 451 -0.87 3.35 -12.34
CA ILE A 451 -1.02 1.94 -11.96
C ILE A 451 0.22 1.15 -12.40
N VAL A 452 0.64 1.27 -13.67
CA VAL A 452 1.81 0.55 -14.21
C VAL A 452 3.10 0.95 -13.52
N VAL A 453 3.34 2.26 -13.33
CA VAL A 453 4.55 2.75 -12.62
C VAL A 453 4.56 2.24 -11.18
N ALA A 454 3.43 2.31 -10.47
CA ALA A 454 3.34 1.77 -9.11
C ALA A 454 3.62 0.26 -9.05
N SER A 455 3.13 -0.51 -10.03
CA SER A 455 3.45 -1.94 -10.16
C SER A 455 4.95 -2.18 -10.31
N ILE A 456 5.61 -1.47 -11.22
CA ILE A 456 7.06 -1.62 -11.46
C ILE A 456 7.85 -1.27 -10.19
N ILE A 457 7.58 -0.11 -9.58
CA ILE A 457 8.28 0.32 -8.36
C ILE A 457 8.06 -0.68 -7.22
N SER A 458 6.86 -1.23 -7.08
CA SER A 458 6.57 -2.23 -6.05
C SER A 458 7.35 -3.54 -6.23
N LEU A 459 7.49 -4.02 -7.46
CA LEU A 459 8.24 -5.24 -7.77
C LEU A 459 9.74 -5.02 -7.64
N VAL A 460 10.24 -3.87 -8.12
CA VAL A 460 11.65 -3.48 -7.97
C VAL A 460 12.02 -3.39 -6.49
N MET A 461 11.15 -2.81 -5.68
CA MET A 461 11.38 -2.68 -4.25
C MET A 461 11.42 -4.03 -3.52
N GLN A 462 10.42 -4.88 -3.79
CA GLN A 462 10.33 -6.19 -3.18
C GLN A 462 11.51 -7.09 -3.59
N TRP A 463 11.75 -7.25 -4.89
CA TRP A 463 12.81 -8.14 -5.38
C TRP A 463 14.21 -7.52 -5.25
N GLY A 464 14.32 -6.20 -5.17
CA GLY A 464 15.58 -5.50 -4.89
C GLY A 464 16.10 -5.70 -3.47
N THR A 465 15.27 -6.19 -2.54
CA THR A 465 15.67 -6.55 -1.17
C THR A 465 15.63 -8.06 -0.93
N ILE A 466 14.59 -8.75 -1.41
CA ILE A 466 14.48 -10.21 -1.29
C ILE A 466 15.51 -10.92 -2.18
N GLY A 467 15.72 -10.44 -3.40
CA GLY A 467 16.67 -11.03 -4.37
C GLY A 467 18.10 -11.10 -3.84
N PRO A 468 18.67 -10.02 -3.29
CA PRO A 468 19.97 -10.08 -2.64
C PRO A 468 20.03 -11.04 -1.45
N GLY A 469 18.98 -11.13 -0.63
CA GLY A 469 18.90 -12.16 0.42
C GLY A 469 19.00 -13.58 -0.15
N ILE A 470 18.26 -13.86 -1.22
CA ILE A 470 18.35 -15.13 -1.96
C ILE A 470 19.74 -15.35 -2.52
N LEU A 471 20.38 -14.33 -3.11
CA LEU A 471 21.74 -14.42 -3.67
C LEU A 471 22.76 -14.81 -2.60
N ILE A 472 22.69 -14.19 -1.41
CA ILE A 472 23.56 -14.49 -0.28
C ILE A 472 23.33 -15.93 0.19
N ALA A 473 22.07 -16.33 0.38
CA ALA A 473 21.71 -17.67 0.84
C ALA A 473 21.99 -18.78 -0.19
N TYR A 474 21.90 -18.47 -1.48
CA TYR A 474 22.17 -19.41 -2.58
C TYR A 474 23.66 -19.72 -2.73
N ASN A 475 24.51 -18.72 -2.47
CA ASN A 475 25.96 -18.84 -2.63
C ASN A 475 26.68 -19.22 -1.33
N THR A 476 25.97 -19.55 -0.25
CA THR A 476 26.60 -19.84 1.06
C THR A 476 26.09 -21.12 1.71
N PRO A 477 26.97 -22.04 2.13
CA PRO A 477 28.35 -22.27 1.66
C PRO A 477 28.37 -23.15 0.39
N THR A 478 27.32 -23.94 0.16
CA THR A 478 27.13 -24.75 -1.05
C THR A 478 26.25 -24.01 -2.05
N LYS A 479 26.63 -24.01 -3.33
CA LYS A 479 25.81 -23.41 -4.39
C LYS A 479 24.54 -24.21 -4.62
N GLY A 480 23.38 -23.57 -4.46
CA GLY A 480 22.09 -24.21 -4.71
C GLY A 480 20.94 -23.60 -3.91
N ILE A 481 19.72 -24.04 -4.22
CA ILE A 481 18.54 -23.68 -3.43
C ILE A 481 18.46 -24.67 -2.24
N GLY A 482 18.72 -24.15 -1.05
CA GLY A 482 18.56 -24.83 0.23
C GLY A 482 17.28 -24.38 0.94
N CYS A 483 17.10 -24.79 2.19
CA CYS A 483 15.91 -24.45 2.99
C CYS A 483 15.65 -22.95 3.09
N ILE A 484 16.71 -22.16 3.26
CA ILE A 484 16.62 -20.72 3.50
C ILE A 484 16.33 -19.97 2.21
N SER A 485 17.13 -20.19 1.16
CA SER A 485 16.89 -19.57 -0.14
C SER A 485 15.55 -20.00 -0.77
N ALA A 486 15.12 -21.26 -0.57
CA ALA A 486 13.77 -21.70 -0.93
C ALA A 486 12.68 -20.94 -0.16
N SER A 487 12.85 -20.78 1.16
CA SER A 487 11.88 -20.06 2.00
C SER A 487 11.73 -18.60 1.57
N TYR A 488 12.83 -17.95 1.16
CA TYR A 488 12.82 -16.58 0.67
C TYR A 488 12.19 -16.46 -0.74
N LEU A 489 12.43 -17.45 -1.61
CA LEU A 489 11.74 -17.54 -2.90
C LEU A 489 10.23 -17.73 -2.73
N VAL A 490 9.80 -18.61 -1.82
CA VAL A 490 8.39 -18.79 -1.47
C VAL A 490 7.81 -17.50 -0.92
N TYR A 491 8.50 -16.84 0.01
CA TYR A 491 8.07 -15.58 0.59
C TYR A 491 7.88 -14.48 -0.48
N GLY A 492 8.87 -14.26 -1.35
CA GLY A 492 8.78 -13.27 -2.44
C GLY A 492 7.75 -13.63 -3.51
N GLY A 493 7.62 -14.91 -3.84
CA GLY A 493 6.62 -15.41 -4.77
C GLY A 493 5.19 -15.20 -4.25
N LEU A 494 4.92 -15.61 -3.01
CA LEU A 494 3.62 -15.43 -2.36
C LEU A 494 3.31 -13.94 -2.15
N ALA A 495 4.29 -13.11 -1.78
CA ALA A 495 4.12 -11.67 -1.66
C ALA A 495 3.70 -11.02 -2.99
N THR A 496 4.28 -11.46 -4.11
CA THR A 496 3.88 -11.04 -5.46
C THR A 496 2.46 -11.50 -5.80
N LEU A 497 2.13 -12.76 -5.49
CA LEU A 497 0.80 -13.33 -5.73
C LEU A 497 -0.29 -12.60 -4.94
N VAL A 498 -0.03 -12.25 -3.67
CA VAL A 498 -0.94 -11.43 -2.84
C VAL A 498 -1.24 -10.10 -3.54
N TRP A 499 -0.21 -9.40 -4.01
CA TRP A 499 -0.39 -8.13 -4.72
C TRP A 499 -1.22 -8.31 -5.99
N VAL A 500 -0.97 -9.33 -6.81
CA VAL A 500 -1.76 -9.64 -8.01
C VAL A 500 -3.23 -9.93 -7.65
N LEU A 501 -3.47 -10.79 -6.65
CA LEU A 501 -4.83 -11.17 -6.26
C LEU A 501 -5.64 -9.99 -5.74
N LEU A 502 -5.02 -9.12 -4.94
CA LEU A 502 -5.70 -7.96 -4.35
C LEU A 502 -5.95 -6.86 -5.40
N THR A 503 -5.01 -6.61 -6.30
CA THR A 503 -5.22 -5.66 -7.42
C THR A 503 -6.29 -6.17 -8.39
N MET A 504 -6.33 -7.48 -8.68
CA MET A 504 -7.42 -8.08 -9.45
C MET A 504 -8.77 -7.97 -8.73
N SER A 505 -8.80 -8.20 -7.41
CA SER A 505 -9.99 -7.98 -6.58
C SER A 505 -10.52 -6.55 -6.71
N MET A 506 -9.64 -5.53 -6.68
CA MET A 506 -10.04 -4.14 -6.89
C MET A 506 -10.71 -3.95 -8.25
N ILE A 507 -10.14 -4.49 -9.34
CA ILE A 507 -10.70 -4.36 -10.70
C ILE A 507 -12.08 -5.02 -10.78
N PHE A 508 -12.24 -6.22 -10.22
CA PHE A 508 -13.54 -6.90 -10.19
C PHE A 508 -14.55 -6.17 -9.31
N SER A 509 -14.14 -5.67 -8.14
CA SER A 509 -15.00 -4.87 -7.25
C SER A 509 -15.48 -3.61 -7.98
N HIS A 510 -14.60 -2.90 -8.70
CA HIS A 510 -14.97 -1.76 -9.54
C HIS A 510 -15.98 -2.13 -10.63
N ALA A 511 -15.77 -3.25 -11.33
CA ALA A 511 -16.69 -3.74 -12.37
C ALA A 511 -18.09 -4.05 -11.81
N VAL A 512 -18.15 -4.62 -10.61
CA VAL A 512 -19.39 -4.90 -9.89
C VAL A 512 -20.09 -3.61 -9.46
N MET A 513 -19.34 -2.70 -8.82
CA MET A 513 -19.89 -1.42 -8.35
C MET A 513 -20.39 -0.55 -9.50
N LEU A 514 -19.78 -0.63 -10.69
CA LEU A 514 -20.31 0.03 -11.89
C LEU A 514 -21.70 -0.46 -12.29
N ARG A 515 -22.02 -1.74 -12.09
CA ARG A 515 -23.36 -2.29 -12.39
C ARG A 515 -24.38 -1.81 -11.37
N TYR A 516 -24.04 -1.84 -10.07
CA TYR A 516 -24.90 -1.28 -9.04
C TYR A 516 -25.12 0.22 -9.20
N GLN A 517 -24.08 0.97 -9.57
CA GLN A 517 -24.21 2.40 -9.83
C GLN A 517 -25.15 2.68 -11.00
N LYS A 518 -25.09 1.86 -12.06
CA LYS A 518 -26.00 2.01 -13.20
C LYS A 518 -27.46 1.83 -12.75
N GLU A 519 -27.74 0.78 -11.98
CA GLU A 519 -29.09 0.52 -11.48
C GLU A 519 -29.57 1.65 -10.56
N HIS A 520 -28.73 2.07 -9.61
CA HIS A 520 -29.06 3.15 -8.69
C HIS A 520 -29.27 4.49 -9.41
N ARG A 521 -28.56 4.72 -10.52
CA ARG A 521 -28.81 5.89 -11.37
C ARG A 521 -30.17 5.81 -12.05
N ASP A 522 -30.53 4.65 -12.59
CA ASP A 522 -31.77 4.48 -13.35
C ASP A 522 -33.00 4.51 -12.42
N ALA A 523 -32.87 3.98 -11.19
CA ALA A 523 -33.90 3.97 -10.15
C ALA A 523 -33.30 4.25 -8.75
N PRO A 524 -33.14 5.54 -8.35
CA PRO A 524 -32.50 5.94 -7.09
C PRO A 524 -33.17 5.40 -5.82
N SER A 525 -34.49 5.21 -5.84
CA SER A 525 -35.26 4.69 -4.70
C SER A 525 -35.18 3.17 -4.53
N THR A 526 -34.47 2.46 -5.42
CA THR A 526 -34.34 0.99 -5.33
C THR A 526 -33.59 0.59 -4.07
N ASP A 527 -34.21 -0.26 -3.26
CA ASP A 527 -33.55 -0.92 -2.14
C ASP A 527 -32.95 -2.25 -2.63
N PHE A 528 -31.62 -2.37 -2.56
CA PHE A 528 -30.90 -3.56 -2.99
C PHE A 528 -30.97 -4.73 -1.99
N ARG A 529 -31.46 -4.52 -0.75
CA ARG A 529 -31.61 -5.58 0.26
C ARG A 529 -32.97 -6.26 0.23
N SER A 530 -34.01 -5.54 -0.20
CA SER A 530 -35.38 -6.05 -0.21
C SER A 530 -35.52 -7.29 -1.11
N ARG A 531 -36.03 -8.39 -0.54
CA ARG A 531 -36.48 -9.55 -1.32
C ARG A 531 -37.82 -9.20 -1.99
N PRO A 532 -38.09 -9.67 -3.21
CA PRO A 532 -39.38 -9.42 -3.85
C PRO A 532 -40.50 -10.10 -3.05
N THR A 533 -41.21 -9.33 -2.21
CA THR A 533 -42.35 -9.83 -1.43
C THR A 533 -43.70 -9.50 -2.06
N THR A 534 -43.76 -8.53 -2.98
CA THR A 534 -45.00 -8.10 -3.64
C THR A 534 -44.71 -7.46 -5.01
N SER A 535 -45.65 -7.57 -5.96
CA SER A 535 -45.55 -7.04 -7.33
C SER A 535 -45.46 -5.50 -7.45
N LEU A 536 -45.51 -4.77 -6.34
CA LEU A 536 -45.50 -3.30 -6.29
C LEU A 536 -44.13 -2.69 -5.94
N THR A 537 -43.17 -3.50 -5.48
CA THR A 537 -41.80 -3.04 -5.17
C THR A 537 -40.83 -3.57 -6.23
N GLN A 538 -40.21 -2.65 -6.98
CA GLN A 538 -39.20 -2.96 -7.99
C GLN A 538 -37.92 -3.44 -7.27
N ALA A 539 -37.85 -4.74 -6.95
CA ALA A 539 -36.72 -5.34 -6.27
C ALA A 539 -35.61 -5.68 -7.28
N TYR A 540 -34.36 -5.36 -6.92
CA TYR A 540 -33.21 -5.67 -7.76
C TYR A 540 -32.88 -7.17 -7.76
N GLU A 541 -32.91 -7.81 -8.93
CA GLU A 541 -32.47 -9.20 -9.08
C GLU A 541 -31.06 -9.28 -9.68
N ARG A 542 -30.16 -10.02 -9.01
CA ARG A 542 -28.77 -10.17 -9.44
C ARG A 542 -28.63 -11.24 -10.50
N ASN A 543 -28.41 -10.82 -11.76
CA ASN A 543 -28.10 -11.75 -12.86
C ASN A 543 -26.89 -12.65 -12.56
N THR A 544 -26.86 -13.85 -13.16
CA THR A 544 -25.78 -14.85 -13.00
C THR A 544 -24.40 -14.26 -13.31
N SER A 545 -24.26 -13.53 -14.42
CA SER A 545 -22.99 -12.88 -14.77
C SER A 545 -22.52 -11.85 -13.73
N HIS A 546 -23.46 -11.16 -13.07
CA HIS A 546 -23.14 -10.22 -12.01
C HIS A 546 -22.71 -10.96 -10.74
N SER A 547 -23.39 -12.06 -10.41
CA SER A 547 -23.01 -12.93 -9.29
C SER A 547 -21.62 -13.54 -9.47
N VAL A 548 -21.25 -13.96 -10.68
CA VAL A 548 -19.91 -14.48 -11.00
C VAL A 548 -18.83 -13.40 -10.79
N LEU A 549 -19.08 -12.15 -11.20
CA LEU A 549 -18.15 -11.05 -10.93
C LEU A 549 -18.03 -10.75 -9.43
N CYS A 550 -19.13 -10.83 -8.68
CA CYS A 550 -19.10 -10.72 -7.21
C CYS A 550 -18.24 -11.84 -6.60
N ALA A 551 -18.41 -13.08 -7.10
CA ALA A 551 -17.62 -14.22 -6.67
C ALA A 551 -16.12 -14.00 -6.91
N PHE A 552 -15.73 -13.56 -8.10
CA PHE A 552 -14.32 -13.26 -8.39
C PHE A 552 -13.77 -12.15 -7.49
N ALA A 553 -14.50 -11.05 -7.29
CA ALA A 553 -14.09 -9.97 -6.40
C ALA A 553 -13.87 -10.45 -4.95
N VAL A 554 -14.78 -11.27 -4.43
CA VAL A 554 -14.69 -11.80 -3.06
C VAL A 554 -13.61 -12.86 -2.93
N VAL A 555 -13.61 -13.88 -3.79
CA VAL A 555 -12.68 -15.03 -3.70
C VAL A 555 -11.24 -14.57 -3.85
N THR A 556 -10.92 -13.76 -4.87
CA THR A 556 -9.55 -13.27 -5.06
C THR A 556 -9.06 -12.46 -3.86
N ARG A 557 -9.95 -11.66 -3.25
CA ARG A 557 -9.62 -10.90 -2.04
C ARG A 557 -9.40 -11.78 -0.81
N LEU A 558 -10.30 -12.73 -0.55
CA LEU A 558 -10.20 -13.61 0.61
C LEU A 558 -8.96 -14.50 0.52
N VAL A 559 -8.70 -15.06 -0.67
CA VAL A 559 -7.48 -15.84 -0.93
C VAL A 559 -6.24 -14.97 -0.79
N GLY A 560 -6.23 -13.77 -1.39
CA GLY A 560 -5.10 -12.83 -1.28
C GLY A 560 -4.79 -12.45 0.17
N LYS A 561 -5.80 -12.13 0.98
CA LYS A 561 -5.63 -11.83 2.41
C LYS A 561 -5.14 -13.03 3.22
N THR A 562 -5.69 -14.21 2.94
CA THR A 562 -5.29 -15.44 3.64
C THR A 562 -3.84 -15.78 3.34
N ILE A 563 -3.43 -15.70 2.07
CA ILE A 563 -2.03 -15.90 1.68
C ILE A 563 -1.14 -14.84 2.35
N ALA A 564 -1.56 -13.58 2.43
CA ALA A 564 -0.77 -12.54 3.10
C ALA A 564 -0.53 -12.84 4.58
N VAL A 565 -1.57 -13.26 5.31
CA VAL A 565 -1.45 -13.68 6.72
C VAL A 565 -0.50 -14.88 6.85
N LEU A 566 -0.69 -15.92 6.04
CA LEU A 566 0.18 -17.09 6.04
C LEU A 566 1.63 -16.74 5.66
N ASN A 567 1.83 -15.82 4.72
CA ASN A 567 3.15 -15.39 4.26
C ASN A 567 3.88 -14.55 5.31
N ALA A 568 3.16 -13.70 6.05
CA ALA A 568 3.70 -12.98 7.19
C ALA A 568 4.13 -13.94 8.32
N LEU A 569 3.28 -14.93 8.63
CA LEU A 569 3.62 -15.99 9.59
C LEU A 569 4.80 -16.84 9.12
N TRP A 570 4.87 -17.15 7.82
CA TRP A 570 5.99 -17.87 7.21
C TRP A 570 7.30 -17.11 7.40
N LEU A 571 7.34 -15.81 7.08
CA LEU A 571 8.52 -14.97 7.28
C LEU A 571 8.99 -15.00 8.75
N LEU A 572 8.07 -14.79 9.70
CA LEU A 572 8.39 -14.82 11.13
C LEU A 572 8.91 -16.20 11.57
N THR A 573 8.23 -17.27 11.13
CA THR A 573 8.58 -18.64 11.52
C THR A 573 9.94 -19.03 10.95
N THR A 574 10.22 -18.74 9.68
CA THR A 574 11.52 -18.99 9.05
C THR A 574 12.64 -18.22 9.75
N SER A 575 12.42 -16.94 10.08
CA SER A 575 13.40 -16.15 10.84
C SER A 575 13.67 -16.74 12.23
N LEU A 576 12.65 -17.22 12.94
CA LEU A 576 12.83 -17.85 14.26
C LEU A 576 13.55 -19.20 14.16
N LEU A 577 13.17 -20.05 13.21
CA LEU A 577 13.78 -21.37 13.02
C LEU A 577 15.27 -21.27 12.68
N ASP A 578 15.67 -20.24 11.96
CA ASP A 578 17.07 -19.99 11.62
C ASP A 578 17.94 -19.83 12.88
N TYR A 579 17.46 -19.12 13.89
CA TYR A 579 18.19 -18.88 15.14
C TYR A 579 18.18 -20.06 16.12
N THR A 580 17.37 -21.10 15.86
CA THR A 580 17.28 -22.27 16.73
C THR A 580 18.26 -23.39 16.36
N GLY A 581 18.96 -23.27 15.23
CA GLY A 581 19.82 -24.34 14.70
C GLY A 581 19.06 -25.48 14.02
N VAL A 582 17.73 -25.36 13.84
CA VAL A 582 16.91 -26.40 13.16
C VAL A 582 17.39 -26.66 11.73
N TYR A 583 17.98 -25.66 11.08
CA TYR A 583 18.57 -25.78 9.74
C TYR A 583 19.97 -26.45 9.72
N ASP A 584 20.51 -26.87 10.86
CA ASP A 584 21.75 -27.66 10.96
C ASP A 584 21.48 -29.15 10.82
N ARG A 585 21.05 -29.54 9.62
CA ARG A 585 20.83 -30.95 9.23
C ARG A 585 21.31 -31.18 7.80
N CYS A 586 21.59 -32.43 7.44
CA CYS A 586 21.99 -32.82 6.08
C CYS A 586 21.06 -32.24 5.02
N TYR A 587 19.74 -32.29 5.22
CA TYR A 587 18.74 -31.72 4.30
C TYR A 587 19.01 -30.24 3.95
N CYS A 588 19.12 -29.39 4.97
CA CYS A 588 19.26 -27.94 4.79
C CYS A 588 20.70 -27.50 4.51
N ARG A 589 21.70 -28.22 4.99
CA ARG A 589 23.11 -27.97 4.67
C ARG A 589 23.50 -28.47 3.28
N GLY A 590 22.81 -29.51 2.80
CA GLY A 590 23.13 -30.22 1.57
C GLY A 590 22.47 -29.69 0.29
N ASN A 591 21.65 -28.63 0.40
CA ASN A 591 20.80 -28.10 -0.68
C ASN A 591 19.94 -29.17 -1.37
N GLU A 592 19.45 -30.15 -0.60
CA GLU A 592 18.68 -31.29 -1.13
C GLU A 592 17.44 -30.84 -1.92
N THR A 593 16.83 -29.74 -1.49
CA THR A 593 15.61 -29.18 -2.09
C THR A 593 15.75 -28.92 -3.60
N SER A 594 16.94 -28.55 -4.09
CA SER A 594 17.17 -28.35 -5.54
C SER A 594 18.03 -29.42 -6.19
N LEU A 595 19.05 -29.91 -5.49
CA LEU A 595 20.03 -30.83 -6.05
C LEU A 595 19.64 -32.30 -5.89
N GLY A 596 18.70 -32.59 -4.98
CA GLY A 596 18.29 -33.95 -4.61
C GLY A 596 19.42 -34.76 -3.98
N MET A 597 19.11 -36.03 -3.67
CA MET A 597 20.05 -36.96 -3.02
C MET A 597 21.30 -37.26 -3.87
N ALA A 598 21.21 -37.17 -5.20
CA ALA A 598 22.28 -37.58 -6.10
C ALA A 598 23.36 -36.50 -6.30
N LYS A 599 23.02 -35.21 -6.15
CA LYS A 599 23.93 -34.09 -6.40
C LYS A 599 24.09 -33.14 -5.20
N GLY A 600 23.27 -33.29 -4.17
CA GLY A 600 23.41 -32.54 -2.93
C GLY A 600 24.67 -32.95 -2.16
N TRP A 601 25.27 -31.99 -1.45
CA TRP A 601 26.54 -32.19 -0.75
C TRP A 601 26.69 -31.20 0.39
N VAL A 602 27.48 -31.56 1.40
CA VAL A 602 27.71 -30.72 2.60
C VAL A 602 29.19 -30.37 2.75
N VAL A 603 29.48 -29.13 3.13
CA VAL A 603 30.86 -28.69 3.45
C VAL A 603 31.27 -29.24 4.81
N LEU A 604 32.44 -29.89 4.86
CA LEU A 604 33.02 -30.43 6.10
C LEU A 604 34.51 -30.13 6.26
N PHE A 605 35.26 -29.97 5.16
CA PHE A 605 36.74 -30.02 5.17
C PHE A 605 37.41 -28.66 4.95
N LYS A 606 36.68 -27.56 5.08
CA LYS A 606 37.19 -26.21 4.81
C LYS A 606 37.17 -25.35 6.06
N SER A 607 38.27 -24.61 6.27
CA SER A 607 38.40 -23.64 7.35
C SER A 607 37.53 -22.41 7.06
N GLU A 608 37.32 -21.60 8.09
CA GLU A 608 36.60 -20.32 7.96
C GLU A 608 37.28 -19.39 6.95
N ASP A 609 38.62 -19.36 6.90
CA ASP A 609 39.38 -18.56 5.94
C ASP A 609 39.13 -18.94 4.46
N ASP A 610 39.01 -20.23 4.16
CA ASP A 610 38.69 -20.71 2.81
C ASP A 610 37.26 -20.33 2.41
N LEU A 611 36.31 -20.46 3.35
CA LEU A 611 34.90 -20.09 3.14
C LEU A 611 34.73 -18.58 2.95
N SER A 612 35.49 -17.82 3.74
CA SER A 612 35.63 -16.37 3.69
C SER A 612 35.94 -15.86 2.29
N GLN A 613 37.00 -16.38 1.66
CA GLN A 613 37.42 -15.94 0.32
C GLN A 613 36.37 -16.26 -0.74
N TYR A 614 35.68 -17.39 -0.63
CA TYR A 614 34.66 -17.80 -1.59
C TYR A 614 33.38 -16.97 -1.49
N ALA A 615 32.93 -16.67 -0.27
CA ALA A 615 31.65 -16.02 -0.02
C ALA A 615 31.69 -14.48 -0.20
N THR A 616 32.87 -13.86 0.00
CA THR A 616 33.04 -12.40 0.07
C THR A 616 32.42 -11.66 -1.12
N SER A 617 32.65 -12.12 -2.35
CA SER A 617 32.14 -11.44 -3.56
C SER A 617 30.61 -11.41 -3.61
N SER A 618 29.97 -12.54 -3.30
CA SER A 618 28.51 -12.67 -3.32
C SER A 618 27.85 -11.87 -2.20
N TRP A 619 28.47 -11.86 -1.01
CA TRP A 619 27.97 -11.09 0.14
C TRP A 619 28.09 -9.59 -0.12
N ALA A 620 29.26 -9.13 -0.59
CA ALA A 620 29.47 -7.73 -0.92
C ALA A 620 28.52 -7.26 -2.02
N GLY A 621 28.33 -8.07 -3.06
CA GLY A 621 27.36 -7.80 -4.12
C GLY A 621 25.92 -7.69 -3.58
N GLY A 622 25.49 -8.65 -2.76
CA GLY A 622 24.14 -8.63 -2.17
C GLY A 622 23.88 -7.41 -1.28
N VAL A 623 24.82 -7.07 -0.41
CA VAL A 623 24.74 -5.89 0.46
C VAL A 623 24.71 -4.60 -0.36
N ALA A 624 25.61 -4.45 -1.33
CA ALA A 624 25.69 -3.26 -2.18
C ALA A 624 24.39 -3.05 -2.97
N ILE A 625 23.86 -4.11 -3.59
CA ILE A 625 22.61 -4.06 -4.35
C ILE A 625 21.45 -3.61 -3.45
N SER A 626 21.36 -4.16 -2.23
CA SER A 626 20.28 -3.84 -1.29
C SER A 626 20.30 -2.37 -0.86
N ILE A 627 21.49 -1.84 -0.53
CA ILE A 627 21.66 -0.42 -0.18
C ILE A 627 21.26 0.47 -1.37
N MET A 628 21.78 0.17 -2.57
CA MET A 628 21.47 0.96 -3.76
C MET A 628 19.98 1.01 -4.04
N PHE A 629 19.26 -0.12 -3.97
CA PHE A 629 17.81 -0.14 -4.18
C PHE A 629 17.06 0.63 -3.09
N CYS A 630 17.42 0.48 -1.81
CA CYS A 630 16.77 1.22 -0.73
C CYS A 630 16.95 2.74 -0.90
N VAL A 631 18.16 3.19 -1.25
CA VAL A 631 18.46 4.61 -1.49
C VAL A 631 17.72 5.11 -2.74
N ALA A 632 17.76 4.38 -3.85
CA ALA A 632 17.11 4.77 -5.09
C ALA A 632 15.58 4.87 -4.94
N ILE A 633 14.96 3.90 -4.25
CA ILE A 633 13.52 3.87 -4.00
C ILE A 633 13.12 5.00 -3.04
N TYR A 634 13.87 5.23 -1.96
CA TYR A 634 13.59 6.36 -1.08
C TYR A 634 13.73 7.70 -1.81
N PHE A 635 14.77 7.85 -2.64
CA PHE A 635 14.96 9.05 -3.46
C PHE A 635 13.79 9.28 -4.41
N PHE A 636 13.26 8.22 -5.03
CA PHE A 636 12.05 8.27 -5.84
C PHE A 636 10.84 8.73 -5.02
N PHE A 637 10.62 8.17 -3.82
CA PHE A 637 9.51 8.59 -2.95
C PHE A 637 9.64 10.05 -2.51
N TRP A 638 10.85 10.48 -2.18
CA TRP A 638 11.13 11.84 -1.76
C TRP A 638 10.90 12.84 -2.91
N LEU A 639 11.38 12.53 -4.13
CA LEU A 639 11.12 13.35 -5.31
C LEU A 639 9.63 13.45 -5.64
N GLY A 640 8.90 12.34 -5.60
CA GLY A 640 7.46 12.32 -5.88
C GLY A 640 6.63 13.02 -4.79
N SER A 641 7.13 13.04 -3.55
CA SER A 641 6.45 13.68 -2.41
C SER A 641 6.82 15.15 -2.22
N ARG A 642 7.87 15.64 -2.89
CA ARG A 642 8.30 17.04 -2.81
C ARG A 642 7.16 17.93 -3.30
N ARG A 643 6.75 18.87 -2.44
CA ARG A 643 5.91 20.00 -2.84
C ARG A 643 6.68 20.75 -3.92
N SER A 644 6.09 20.93 -5.11
CA SER A 644 6.65 21.86 -6.10
C SER A 644 6.90 23.20 -5.41
N PRO A 645 8.15 23.70 -5.34
CA PRO A 645 8.43 25.02 -4.80
C PRO A 645 8.00 26.03 -5.86
N LYS A 646 6.76 26.54 -5.75
CA LYS A 646 6.25 27.76 -6.38
C LYS A 646 4.77 27.90 -6.03
N GLY A 647 4.48 28.81 -5.10
CA GLY A 647 3.13 29.13 -4.66
C GLY A 647 3.05 29.58 -3.19
N GLU A 648 4.05 30.33 -2.72
CA GLU A 648 3.83 31.38 -1.72
C GLU A 648 3.85 32.71 -2.45
#